data_AF-A0AAU5LQE6-F1
#
_entry.id   AF-A0AAU5LQE6-F1
#
_cell.length_a   1.000
_cell.length_b   1.000
_cell.length_c   1.000
_cell.angle_alpha   90.00
_cell.angle_beta   90.00
_cell.angle_gamma   90.00
#
_symmetry.space_group_name_H-M   'P 1'
#
loop_
_entity.id
_entity.type
_entity.pdbx_description
1 polymer ?
#
loop_
_entity_poly.entity_id
_entity_poly.type
_entity_poly.pdbx_seq_one_letter_code
_entity_poly.pdbx_strand_id
1 'polypeptide(L)'
;MVTRGPKRPFEGRWSWCGLVQGETGQDDGGGSKHNSCYGDAEATRYWPCDEGLKPIPSYRGYDDPARALASNGYQVVSISANGINAQDGDSYDTGTQARGELVLAHLDLWRKWSTTGGIPFGTTYVGKVDLGNVGLMGHSRGGEGVVRAGLINLERGAPYGIRAVQPLAPVNFVRSVLPGAAMNVILPYCDGDAHNLQGQHYFDDGRYAATGDRAARSTVVAIGANHNFNTEWTPGTSTDNSTSFEDWEGAENDQPCGAKSPQRLSATEQLAVGRAYIAGFFRIELGGEKALLPLLDGSNAKPASVGRAITRVTAQAATRYDLNRLDAPLPADAIRGSVTARACAGMACVASDLVLRYPHWDVAALAPLAPIPAVTRLAWSRRDGVVRFELAALRGVDLADVRTVEFRTDRVAAGSAYVSDLAFSKPGVGSTGPIALPTLSVSDAPEIVEGDSGTKSVGFTVSMSRPSTVPVSVNAETVWYRSGEGNVVPRRLQRIVFEPGQTRLKVEVPVHANTRDGWDVSFGMVLSGAHDAVVTDAAGVGKVLDDDPEPVLTIGDGEGTEGGTIRFPMKLSAPSDKVWWFEGEFVNGTAELGKDFRSSMSPPSDPPYPVDQGEIALGQTVGWLAVPAIADGLDEPDERFQVKVTSSSGDTPKLPLTLTGVIHDAS
;
A
#
# COMPACT_ATOMS: atom_id res chain seq x y z
N MET A 1 -4.57 14.64 17.40
CA MET A 1 -3.78 15.84 17.83
C MET A 1 -3.52 15.80 19.27
N VAL A 2 -2.35 16.04 19.85
CA VAL A 2 -2.20 15.78 21.27
C VAL A 2 -0.97 16.58 21.86
N THR A 3 -1.03 17.31 23.03
CA THR A 3 -0.02 17.66 24.20
C THR A 3 -0.23 17.93 25.75
N ARG A 4 0.52 17.30 26.66
CA ARG A 4 0.48 17.56 28.14
C ARG A 4 1.00 18.86 28.67
N GLY A 5 0.24 19.42 29.63
CA GLY A 5 0.70 20.40 30.62
C GLY A 5 0.92 19.77 32.02
N PRO A 6 1.89 20.26 32.81
CA PRO A 6 2.15 19.81 34.18
C PRO A 6 1.25 20.48 35.23
N LYS A 7 1.10 19.80 36.37
CA LYS A 7 0.31 20.24 37.53
C LYS A 7 0.93 21.48 38.21
N ARG A 8 0.54 22.71 37.85
CA ARG A 8 0.26 23.88 38.72
C ARG A 8 0.04 25.18 37.90
N PRO A 9 -0.62 26.20 38.48
CA PRO A 9 -1.50 27.10 37.74
C PRO A 9 -0.70 28.10 36.91
N PHE A 10 -1.08 28.22 35.63
CA PHE A 10 -0.67 29.25 34.67
C PHE A 10 0.81 29.22 34.21
N GLU A 11 0.95 28.78 32.95
CA GLU A 11 2.01 29.03 31.93
C GLU A 11 2.50 27.73 31.28
N GLY A 12 1.62 27.10 30.48
CA GLY A 12 1.91 25.85 29.75
C GLY A 12 2.28 26.11 28.29
N ARG A 13 3.39 25.51 27.83
CA ARG A 13 3.60 25.20 26.41
C ARG A 13 2.86 23.90 26.10
N TRP A 14 1.98 23.95 25.11
CA TRP A 14 1.14 22.84 24.67
C TRP A 14 1.48 22.58 23.21
N SER A 15 1.65 21.36 22.79
CA SER A 15 1.95 20.97 21.41
C SER A 15 0.77 20.27 20.68
N TRP A 16 0.97 19.61 19.54
CA TRP A 16 -0.12 19.31 18.58
C TRP A 16 0.13 17.94 17.88
N CYS A 17 -0.83 17.01 17.63
CA CYS A 17 -0.61 15.70 16.89
C CYS A 17 -1.55 15.28 15.69
N GLY A 18 -1.45 15.63 14.42
CA GLY A 18 -2.54 15.39 13.41
C GLY A 18 -3.14 13.97 13.45
N LEU A 19 -4.46 13.79 13.49
CA LEU A 19 -5.08 12.47 13.25
C LEU A 19 -5.70 12.52 11.85
N VAL A 20 -5.16 11.75 10.92
CA VAL A 20 -5.66 11.65 9.54
C VAL A 20 -6.10 10.24 9.29
N GLN A 21 -7.32 10.13 8.80
CA GLN A 21 -7.82 8.87 8.33
C GLN A 21 -7.52 8.70 6.84
N GLY A 22 -7.20 7.48 6.44
CA GLY A 22 -7.34 7.05 5.05
C GLY A 22 -7.87 5.63 5.01
N GLU A 23 -8.14 5.17 3.80
CA GLU A 23 -8.90 3.97 3.48
C GLU A 23 -8.30 3.33 2.23
N THR A 24 -8.09 2.01 2.21
CA THR A 24 -7.77 1.29 0.98
C THR A 24 -8.96 0.47 0.49
N GLY A 25 -9.03 0.31 -0.82
CA GLY A 25 -9.71 -0.80 -1.48
C GLY A 25 -8.88 -1.17 -2.70
N GLN A 26 -8.56 -2.44 -2.87
CA GLN A 26 -7.96 -2.99 -4.07
C GLN A 26 -9.10 -3.39 -5.02
N ASP A 27 -9.10 -2.83 -6.24
CA ASP A 27 -10.06 -3.16 -7.30
C ASP A 27 -9.52 -4.34 -8.11
N ASP A 28 -10.00 -5.54 -7.82
CA ASP A 28 -10.01 -6.71 -8.72
C ASP A 28 -11.36 -7.44 -8.68
N GLY A 29 -12.45 -6.67 -8.50
CA GLY A 29 -13.83 -7.13 -8.71
C GLY A 29 -14.53 -7.54 -7.41
N GLY A 30 -15.11 -6.55 -6.71
CA GLY A 30 -16.21 -6.79 -5.74
C GLY A 30 -15.94 -6.55 -4.25
N GLY A 31 -14.84 -5.92 -3.83
CA GLY A 31 -14.48 -5.72 -2.40
C GLY A 31 -14.47 -4.26 -1.91
N SER A 32 -15.04 -4.02 -0.71
CA SER A 32 -15.37 -2.73 -0.07
C SER A 32 -14.24 -1.69 0.11
N LYS A 33 -14.47 -0.47 -0.41
CA LYS A 33 -13.92 0.81 0.10
C LYS A 33 -14.84 1.32 1.22
N HIS A 34 -14.35 2.03 2.25
CA HIS A 34 -15.30 2.61 3.21
C HIS A 34 -16.08 3.74 2.55
N ASN A 35 -17.34 3.86 2.95
CA ASN A 35 -18.22 4.87 2.40
C ASN A 35 -17.85 6.26 2.94
N SER A 36 -18.19 7.30 2.19
CA SER A 36 -18.05 8.70 2.62
C SER A 36 -19.33 9.26 3.22
N CYS A 37 -20.47 8.63 2.87
CA CYS A 37 -21.82 9.06 3.22
C CYS A 37 -22.68 7.86 3.66
N TYR A 38 -23.59 8.08 4.62
CA TYR A 38 -24.50 7.07 5.18
C TYR A 38 -25.93 7.62 5.33
N GLY A 39 -26.95 6.75 5.37
CA GLY A 39 -28.36 7.12 5.52
C GLY A 39 -29.29 5.91 5.54
N ASP A 40 -30.59 6.14 5.29
CA ASP A 40 -31.59 5.06 5.18
C ASP A 40 -31.45 4.24 3.87
N ALA A 41 -30.72 4.80 2.89
CA ALA A 41 -30.24 4.09 1.69
C ALA A 41 -28.85 3.48 1.95
N GLU A 42 -28.40 2.57 1.08
CA GLU A 42 -27.04 2.01 1.15
C GLU A 42 -25.99 3.12 1.20
N ALA A 43 -24.97 2.93 2.05
CA ALA A 43 -23.90 3.90 2.21
C ALA A 43 -23.13 4.07 0.88
N THR A 44 -22.74 5.31 0.55
CA THR A 44 -22.19 5.67 -0.77
C THR A 44 -20.79 6.27 -0.68
N ARG A 45 -20.06 6.19 -1.80
CA ARG A 45 -18.70 6.72 -1.97
C ARG A 45 -18.64 8.14 -2.54
N TYR A 46 -19.77 8.76 -2.86
CA TYR A 46 -19.80 10.07 -3.51
C TYR A 46 -19.54 11.21 -2.51
N TRP A 47 -18.93 12.29 -3.00
CA TRP A 47 -18.72 13.50 -2.22
C TRP A 47 -18.92 14.76 -3.06
N PRO A 48 -19.61 15.81 -2.57
CA PRO A 48 -20.36 15.86 -1.31
C PRO A 48 -21.50 14.83 -1.24
N CYS A 49 -22.00 14.53 -0.04
CA CYS A 49 -23.12 13.60 0.12
C CYS A 49 -24.38 14.09 -0.59
N ASP A 50 -25.06 13.17 -1.28
CA ASP A 50 -26.35 13.44 -1.92
C ASP A 50 -27.44 13.82 -0.90
N GLU A 51 -28.52 14.43 -1.40
CA GLU A 51 -29.66 14.82 -0.57
C GLU A 51 -30.26 13.61 0.16
N GLY A 52 -30.41 13.72 1.48
CA GLY A 52 -30.90 12.64 2.35
C GLY A 52 -29.79 11.78 2.98
N LEU A 53 -28.55 11.87 2.49
CA LEU A 53 -27.38 11.22 3.10
C LEU A 53 -26.62 12.17 4.03
N LYS A 54 -25.88 11.59 4.97
CA LYS A 54 -25.06 12.30 5.96
C LYS A 54 -23.58 11.92 5.79
N PRO A 55 -22.65 12.86 5.99
CA PRO A 55 -21.22 12.53 6.04
C PRO A 55 -20.93 11.55 7.18
N ILE A 56 -20.20 10.47 6.88
CA ILE A 56 -19.70 9.56 7.91
C ILE A 56 -18.80 10.35 8.87
N PRO A 57 -19.00 10.26 10.20
CA PRO A 57 -18.27 11.05 11.20
C PRO A 57 -16.87 10.49 11.45
N SER A 58 -16.12 10.33 10.37
CA SER A 58 -14.88 9.60 10.24
C SER A 58 -13.78 10.08 11.20
N TYR A 59 -13.78 11.38 11.48
CA TYR A 59 -12.93 12.02 12.48
C TYR A 59 -13.12 11.51 13.92
N ARG A 60 -14.19 10.78 14.26
CA ARG A 60 -14.47 10.28 15.62
C ARG A 60 -13.84 8.93 15.94
N GLY A 61 -13.37 8.17 14.94
CA GLY A 61 -12.86 6.81 15.16
C GLY A 61 -11.72 6.69 16.17
N TYR A 62 -10.97 7.77 16.40
CA TYR A 62 -9.79 7.83 17.28
C TYR A 62 -9.98 8.66 18.54
N ASP A 63 -11.23 8.82 18.96
CA ASP A 63 -11.62 9.59 20.13
C ASP A 63 -11.01 9.07 21.45
N ASP A 64 -10.82 7.76 21.56
CA ASP A 64 -10.27 7.12 22.77
C ASP A 64 -8.78 7.44 23.01
N PRO A 65 -7.85 7.21 22.06
CA PRO A 65 -6.49 7.69 22.21
C PRO A 65 -6.45 9.22 22.34
N ALA A 66 -7.29 9.94 21.59
CA ALA A 66 -7.40 11.39 21.70
C ALA A 66 -7.73 11.84 23.13
N ARG A 67 -8.76 11.28 23.78
CA ARG A 67 -9.12 11.60 25.17
C ARG A 67 -8.02 11.22 26.16
N ALA A 68 -7.42 10.04 25.99
CA ALA A 68 -6.34 9.57 26.87
C ALA A 68 -5.19 10.57 26.89
N LEU A 69 -4.88 11.07 25.71
CA LEU A 69 -3.90 12.11 25.56
C LEU A 69 -4.46 13.44 26.11
N ALA A 70 -5.63 13.92 25.72
CA ALA A 70 -6.18 15.20 26.18
C ALA A 70 -6.22 15.34 27.71
N SER A 71 -6.52 14.25 28.42
CA SER A 71 -6.49 14.18 29.87
C SER A 71 -5.09 14.36 30.47
N ASN A 72 -4.09 14.01 29.69
CA ASN A 72 -2.70 14.35 29.91
C ASN A 72 -2.43 15.67 29.18
N GLY A 73 -3.27 16.70 29.29
CA GLY A 73 -3.17 18.03 28.65
C GLY A 73 -3.26 18.10 27.13
N TYR A 74 -3.24 16.97 26.41
CA TYR A 74 -2.97 16.94 24.98
C TYR A 74 -4.02 17.60 24.02
N GLN A 75 -3.67 18.64 23.24
CA GLN A 75 -4.60 19.26 22.27
C GLN A 75 -4.89 18.37 21.05
N VAL A 76 -6.14 17.86 21.00
CA VAL A 76 -7.01 17.05 20.09
C VAL A 76 -7.59 17.64 18.79
N VAL A 77 -7.31 17.12 17.60
CA VAL A 77 -7.84 17.42 16.27
C VAL A 77 -7.69 16.15 15.49
N SER A 78 -8.84 15.68 15.03
CA SER A 78 -8.99 14.59 14.11
C SER A 78 -9.62 15.17 12.86
N ILE A 79 -9.01 14.88 11.72
CA ILE A 79 -9.33 15.50 10.44
C ILE A 79 -10.16 14.51 9.65
N SER A 80 -11.36 14.93 9.25
CA SER A 80 -12.16 14.17 8.29
C SER A 80 -11.52 14.27 6.91
N ALA A 81 -11.38 13.13 6.25
CA ALA A 81 -10.82 13.05 4.91
C ALA A 81 -11.81 12.45 3.89
N ASN A 82 -13.12 12.46 4.18
CA ASN A 82 -14.14 11.83 3.34
C ASN A 82 -14.08 12.31 1.88
N GLY A 83 -13.88 13.61 1.66
CA GLY A 83 -13.75 14.14 0.30
C GLY A 83 -12.57 13.57 -0.47
N ILE A 84 -11.47 13.23 0.21
CA ILE A 84 -10.32 12.55 -0.40
C ILE A 84 -10.66 11.06 -0.58
N ASN A 85 -11.22 10.40 0.44
CA ASN A 85 -11.62 8.98 0.36
C ASN A 85 -12.53 8.70 -0.84
N ALA A 86 -13.47 9.61 -1.13
CA ALA A 86 -14.39 9.52 -2.26
C ALA A 86 -13.71 9.56 -3.65
N GLN A 87 -12.51 10.14 -3.75
CA GLN A 87 -11.86 10.49 -5.02
C GLN A 87 -10.45 9.89 -5.16
N ASP A 88 -9.95 9.22 -4.12
CA ASP A 88 -8.54 8.85 -4.08
C ASP A 88 -8.17 7.75 -5.08
N GLY A 89 -9.13 6.92 -5.49
CA GLY A 89 -8.96 5.92 -6.55
C GLY A 89 -8.67 6.51 -7.94
N ASP A 90 -8.99 7.78 -8.18
CA ASP A 90 -8.70 8.46 -9.45
C ASP A 90 -7.30 9.09 -9.47
N SER A 91 -6.59 9.07 -8.34
CA SER A 91 -5.20 9.55 -8.23
C SER A 91 -4.22 8.39 -8.31
N TYR A 92 -3.13 8.57 -9.06
CA TYR A 92 -2.07 7.56 -9.20
C TYR A 92 -1.41 7.19 -7.86
N ASP A 93 -1.38 8.12 -6.89
CA ASP A 93 -0.80 7.94 -5.56
C ASP A 93 -1.84 7.53 -4.50
N THR A 94 -3.07 7.24 -4.94
CA THR A 94 -4.21 6.89 -4.08
C THR A 94 -4.53 7.94 -3.01
N GLY A 95 -4.39 9.23 -3.35
CA GLY A 95 -4.77 10.36 -2.50
C GLY A 95 -3.76 10.71 -1.40
N THR A 96 -2.58 10.08 -1.41
CA THR A 96 -1.51 10.29 -0.42
C THR A 96 -1.07 11.76 -0.34
N GLN A 97 -0.84 12.40 -1.48
CA GLN A 97 -0.50 13.82 -1.59
C GLN A 97 -1.59 14.69 -0.97
N ALA A 98 -2.84 14.48 -1.39
CA ALA A 98 -3.98 15.26 -0.91
C ALA A 98 -4.14 15.16 0.62
N ARG A 99 -3.92 13.97 1.20
CA ARG A 99 -3.94 13.78 2.67
C ARG A 99 -2.82 14.55 3.35
N GLY A 100 -1.61 14.51 2.79
CA GLY A 100 -0.47 15.27 3.29
C GLY A 100 -0.73 16.78 3.28
N GLU A 101 -1.29 17.30 2.20
CA GLU A 101 -1.65 18.71 2.06
C GLU A 101 -2.80 19.10 2.99
N LEU A 102 -3.79 18.23 3.18
CA LEU A 102 -4.89 18.45 4.11
C LEU A 102 -4.40 18.63 5.55
N VAL A 103 -3.41 17.85 5.98
CA VAL A 103 -2.74 18.03 7.29
C VAL A 103 -2.09 19.40 7.40
N LEU A 104 -1.30 19.78 6.40
CA LEU A 104 -0.58 21.06 6.43
C LEU A 104 -1.54 22.25 6.36
N ALA A 105 -2.64 22.14 5.63
CA ALA A 105 -3.69 23.15 5.62
C ALA A 105 -4.32 23.33 7.01
N HIS A 106 -4.54 22.23 7.75
CA HIS A 106 -5.00 22.31 9.14
C HIS A 106 -3.94 22.94 10.06
N LEU A 107 -2.65 22.63 9.87
CA LEU A 107 -1.56 23.29 10.58
C LEU A 107 -1.54 24.80 10.30
N ASP A 108 -1.78 25.22 9.06
CA ASP A 108 -1.88 26.64 8.67
C ASP A 108 -3.06 27.33 9.39
N LEU A 109 -4.21 26.67 9.50
CA LEU A 109 -5.36 27.17 10.26
C LEU A 109 -5.03 27.30 11.75
N TRP A 110 -4.38 26.29 12.34
CA TRP A 110 -3.97 26.34 13.75
C TRP A 110 -2.91 27.40 14.01
N ARG A 111 -1.99 27.62 13.07
CA ARG A 111 -1.02 28.73 13.13
C ARG A 111 -1.76 30.06 13.16
N LYS A 112 -2.77 30.25 12.32
CA LYS A 112 -3.60 31.47 12.33
C LYS A 112 -4.33 31.65 13.67
N TRP A 113 -5.05 30.63 14.13
CA TRP A 113 -5.82 30.69 15.38
C TRP A 113 -4.95 30.85 16.63
N SER A 114 -3.73 30.30 16.62
CA SER A 114 -2.79 30.40 17.74
C SER A 114 -1.97 31.69 17.75
N THR A 115 -1.92 32.43 16.65
CA THR A 115 -1.15 33.69 16.55
C THR A 115 -2.05 34.91 16.60
N THR A 116 -3.11 34.93 15.79
CA THR A 116 -3.98 36.10 15.60
C THR A 116 -5.42 35.86 16.05
N GLY A 117 -5.82 34.61 16.25
CA GLY A 117 -7.20 34.23 16.55
C GLY A 117 -8.11 34.22 15.32
N GLY A 118 -9.41 34.08 15.54
CA GLY A 118 -10.44 34.11 14.49
C GLY A 118 -11.53 33.06 14.68
N ILE A 119 -12.55 33.09 13.82
CA ILE A 119 -13.64 32.10 13.83
C ILE A 119 -13.05 30.69 13.60
N PRO A 120 -13.53 29.64 14.31
CA PRO A 120 -14.62 29.66 15.29
C PRO A 120 -14.20 29.94 16.73
N PHE A 121 -12.89 30.10 17.01
CA PHE A 121 -12.35 30.08 18.37
C PHE A 121 -12.09 31.46 18.98
N GLY A 122 -12.27 32.55 18.23
CA GLY A 122 -11.90 33.89 18.68
C GLY A 122 -10.42 33.95 19.09
N THR A 123 -10.12 34.48 20.27
CA THR A 123 -8.76 34.54 20.83
C THR A 123 -8.42 33.36 21.74
N THR A 124 -9.29 32.35 21.83
CA THR A 124 -9.20 31.26 22.83
C THR A 124 -7.85 30.54 22.81
N TYR A 125 -7.26 30.34 21.63
CA TYR A 125 -6.01 29.59 21.44
C TYR A 125 -4.76 30.46 21.19
N VAL A 126 -4.89 31.78 21.23
CA VAL A 126 -3.75 32.68 21.01
C VAL A 126 -2.66 32.44 22.06
N GLY A 127 -1.45 32.14 21.60
CA GLY A 127 -0.30 31.81 22.45
C GLY A 127 -0.37 30.45 23.15
N LYS A 128 -1.36 29.60 22.84
CA LYS A 128 -1.58 28.30 23.51
C LYS A 128 -1.20 27.08 22.68
N VAL A 129 -0.68 27.24 21.47
CA VAL A 129 -0.33 26.11 20.59
C VAL A 129 1.12 26.22 20.13
N ASP A 130 1.90 25.19 20.41
CA ASP A 130 3.30 25.02 20.04
C ASP A 130 3.39 24.17 18.78
N LEU A 131 3.41 24.86 17.64
CA LEU A 131 3.59 24.24 16.32
C LEU A 131 5.07 23.91 16.01
N GLY A 132 5.98 24.17 16.94
CA GLY A 132 7.35 23.68 16.92
C GLY A 132 7.50 22.26 17.52
N ASN A 133 6.44 21.71 18.11
CA ASN A 133 6.44 20.37 18.68
C ASN A 133 5.20 19.57 18.22
N VAL A 134 5.22 19.15 16.96
CA VAL A 134 4.11 18.50 16.27
C VAL A 134 4.31 17.00 16.17
N GLY A 135 3.29 16.22 16.53
CA GLY A 135 3.13 14.82 16.15
C GLY A 135 2.17 14.66 14.97
N LEU A 136 2.15 13.51 14.32
CA LEU A 136 1.14 13.13 13.34
C LEU A 136 0.86 11.63 13.49
N MET A 137 -0.39 11.21 13.35
CA MET A 137 -0.82 9.82 13.33
C MET A 137 -1.82 9.67 12.19
N GLY A 138 -1.71 8.59 11.45
CA GLY A 138 -2.75 8.27 10.49
C GLY A 138 -2.94 6.78 10.32
N HIS A 139 -4.16 6.43 9.92
CA HIS A 139 -4.60 5.04 9.77
C HIS A 139 -4.64 4.64 8.29
N SER A 140 -4.19 3.44 7.93
CA SER A 140 -4.27 2.93 6.55
C SER A 140 -3.59 3.88 5.56
N ARG A 141 -4.26 4.32 4.49
CA ARG A 141 -3.77 5.41 3.59
C ARG A 141 -3.49 6.72 4.32
N GLY A 142 -4.13 6.96 5.46
CA GLY A 142 -3.84 8.09 6.34
C GLY A 142 -2.46 7.96 7.00
N GLY A 143 -2.00 6.74 7.24
CA GLY A 143 -0.65 6.44 7.73
C GLY A 143 0.42 6.86 6.72
N GLU A 144 0.22 6.53 5.45
CA GLU A 144 1.04 7.02 4.35
C GLU A 144 0.89 8.55 4.17
N GLY A 145 -0.32 9.07 4.30
CA GLY A 145 -0.62 10.50 4.26
C GLY A 145 0.09 11.33 5.33
N VAL A 146 0.25 10.84 6.56
CA VAL A 146 1.01 11.56 7.60
C VAL A 146 2.52 11.50 7.40
N VAL A 147 3.03 10.42 6.79
CA VAL A 147 4.42 10.37 6.33
C VAL A 147 4.61 11.42 5.22
N ARG A 148 3.69 11.47 4.26
CA ARG A 148 3.69 12.47 3.18
C ARG A 148 3.58 13.90 3.70
N ALA A 149 2.75 14.17 4.69
CA ALA A 149 2.69 15.48 5.36
C ALA A 149 4.05 15.90 5.94
N GLY A 150 4.79 14.95 6.53
CA GLY A 150 6.16 15.16 7.00
C GLY A 150 7.11 15.55 5.86
N LEU A 151 7.02 14.86 4.72
CA LEU A 151 7.83 15.14 3.53
C LEU A 151 7.51 16.52 2.94
N ILE A 152 6.23 16.85 2.75
CA ILE A 152 5.80 18.17 2.25
C ILE A 152 6.20 19.28 3.23
N ASN A 153 6.19 19.02 4.53
CA ASN A 153 6.70 19.98 5.51
C ASN A 153 8.20 20.26 5.26
N LEU A 154 9.02 19.23 5.04
CA LEU A 154 10.44 19.41 4.71
C LEU A 154 10.63 20.18 3.38
N GLU A 155 9.83 19.89 2.36
CA GLU A 155 9.80 20.61 1.08
C GLU A 155 9.59 22.11 1.25
N ARG A 156 8.67 22.47 2.15
CA ARG A 156 8.31 23.87 2.45
C ARG A 156 9.31 24.55 3.39
N GLY A 157 10.47 23.94 3.66
CA GLY A 157 11.49 24.48 4.57
C GLY A 157 11.21 24.21 6.05
N ALA A 158 10.43 23.17 6.34
CA ALA A 158 10.00 22.76 7.68
C ALA A 158 9.30 23.86 8.50
N PRO A 159 8.20 24.47 8.00
CA PRO A 159 7.45 25.50 8.72
C PRO A 159 6.86 25.01 10.05
N TYR A 160 6.71 23.69 10.22
CA TYR A 160 6.22 23.05 11.43
C TYR A 160 7.27 22.09 12.00
N GLY A 161 7.39 22.07 13.33
CA GLY A 161 8.30 21.16 14.03
C GLY A 161 7.70 19.77 14.16
N ILE A 162 7.51 19.06 13.04
CA ILE A 162 7.03 17.67 13.02
C ILE A 162 8.13 16.77 13.56
N ARG A 163 7.92 16.25 14.77
CA ARG A 163 8.91 15.49 15.56
C ARG A 163 8.55 14.03 15.74
N ALA A 164 7.28 13.66 15.61
CA ALA A 164 6.79 12.31 15.85
C ALA A 164 5.72 11.92 14.82
N VAL A 165 5.90 10.83 14.08
CA VAL A 165 4.93 10.35 13.08
C VAL A 165 4.57 8.89 13.39
N GLN A 166 3.28 8.59 13.47
CA GLN A 166 2.76 7.26 13.81
C GLN A 166 1.82 6.72 12.73
N PRO A 167 2.35 5.99 11.75
CA PRO A 167 1.54 5.21 10.84
C PRO A 167 0.89 4.01 11.59
N LEU A 168 -0.45 3.93 11.58
CA LEU A 168 -1.24 2.86 12.19
C LEU A 168 -1.90 2.03 11.09
N ALA A 169 -1.70 0.72 11.12
CA ALA A 169 -2.12 -0.21 10.06
C ALA A 169 -1.87 0.36 8.65
N PRO A 170 -0.69 0.96 8.38
CA PRO A 170 -0.57 1.82 7.22
C PRO A 170 -0.29 1.00 5.95
N VAL A 171 -0.74 1.52 4.81
CA VAL A 171 -0.15 1.14 3.51
C VAL A 171 1.18 1.85 3.32
N ASN A 172 1.97 1.40 2.35
CA ASN A 172 3.24 2.04 1.97
C ASN A 172 3.56 1.78 0.49
N PHE A 173 2.73 2.29 -0.40
CA PHE A 173 2.74 1.88 -1.81
C PHE A 173 4.02 2.25 -2.54
N VAL A 174 4.61 3.41 -2.23
CA VAL A 174 5.83 3.91 -2.91
C VAL A 174 7.11 3.72 -2.08
N ARG A 175 7.04 3.05 -0.91
CA ARG A 175 8.16 2.89 0.04
C ARG A 175 8.81 4.22 0.42
N SER A 176 7.97 5.16 0.84
CA SER A 176 8.41 6.49 1.30
C SER A 176 9.22 6.40 2.59
N VAL A 177 10.24 7.25 2.72
CA VAL A 177 11.07 7.34 3.93
C VAL A 177 11.11 8.76 4.47
N LEU A 178 10.86 8.91 5.77
CA LEU A 178 10.89 10.19 6.48
C LEU A 178 12.02 10.22 7.54
N PRO A 179 13.19 10.79 7.21
CA PRO A 179 14.26 11.04 8.16
C PRO A 179 13.93 12.15 9.17
N GLY A 180 14.56 12.12 10.34
CA GLY A 180 14.53 13.20 11.33
C GLY A 180 13.29 13.30 12.21
N ALA A 181 12.22 12.55 11.92
CA ALA A 181 11.06 12.41 12.79
C ALA A 181 11.09 11.05 13.50
N ALA A 182 10.82 11.03 14.81
CA ALA A 182 10.61 9.78 15.51
C ALA A 182 9.41 9.06 14.90
N MET A 183 9.51 7.75 14.77
CA MET A 183 8.50 6.96 14.08
C MET A 183 8.10 5.73 14.89
N ASN A 184 6.79 5.51 15.00
CA ASN A 184 6.25 4.27 15.50
C ASN A 184 5.23 3.72 14.50
N VAL A 185 5.48 2.55 13.95
CA VAL A 185 4.51 1.84 13.12
C VAL A 185 3.72 0.88 14.01
N ILE A 186 2.40 0.86 13.91
CA ILE A 186 1.57 -0.17 14.56
C ILE A 186 0.98 -1.05 13.45
N LEU A 187 1.27 -2.35 13.48
CA LEU A 187 0.79 -3.32 12.50
C LEU A 187 -0.18 -4.31 13.17
N PRO A 188 -1.44 -4.40 12.70
CA PRO A 188 -2.31 -5.51 13.07
C PRO A 188 -1.90 -6.77 12.32
N TYR A 189 -1.65 -7.87 13.02
CA TYR A 189 -1.14 -9.08 12.37
C TYR A 189 -2.16 -9.78 11.45
N CYS A 190 -3.45 -9.57 11.70
CA CYS A 190 -4.56 -10.20 11.00
C CYS A 190 -5.34 -9.17 10.19
N ASP A 191 -4.59 -8.22 9.62
CA ASP A 191 -5.12 -7.19 8.74
C ASP A 191 -5.70 -7.83 7.47
N GLY A 192 -6.98 -7.61 7.18
CA GLY A 192 -7.56 -8.01 5.90
C GLY A 192 -7.25 -7.01 4.79
N ASP A 193 -7.16 -5.72 5.12
CA ASP A 193 -7.01 -4.63 4.15
C ASP A 193 -5.54 -4.48 3.72
N ALA A 194 -4.64 -4.33 4.69
CA ALA A 194 -3.19 -4.34 4.46
C ALA A 194 -2.58 -5.71 4.79
N HIS A 195 -3.11 -6.79 4.20
CA HIS A 195 -2.81 -8.18 4.54
C HIS A 195 -1.32 -8.56 4.49
N ASN A 196 -0.55 -7.93 3.62
CA ASN A 196 0.90 -8.17 3.49
C ASN A 196 1.75 -7.40 4.52
N LEU A 197 1.12 -6.54 5.33
CA LEU A 197 1.76 -5.74 6.37
C LEU A 197 2.87 -4.79 5.87
N GLN A 198 2.78 -4.34 4.62
CA GLN A 198 3.75 -3.46 3.94
C GLN A 198 4.12 -2.17 4.71
N GLY A 199 3.30 -1.76 5.68
CA GLY A 199 3.63 -0.69 6.61
C GLY A 199 4.96 -0.87 7.36
N GLN A 200 5.43 -2.11 7.52
CA GLN A 200 6.71 -2.42 8.15
C GLN A 200 7.92 -1.78 7.45
N HIS A 201 7.82 -1.52 6.14
CA HIS A 201 8.88 -0.88 5.36
C HIS A 201 9.21 0.53 5.86
N TYR A 202 8.28 1.25 6.49
CA TYR A 202 8.59 2.55 7.10
C TYR A 202 9.67 2.47 8.18
N PHE A 203 9.64 1.39 8.97
CA PHE A 203 10.69 1.12 9.94
C PHE A 203 11.94 0.63 9.23
N ASP A 204 11.80 -0.37 8.35
CA ASP A 204 12.94 -1.07 7.75
C ASP A 204 13.79 -0.19 6.84
N ASP A 205 13.16 0.57 5.95
CA ASP A 205 13.85 1.53 5.08
C ASP A 205 14.32 2.76 5.87
N GLY A 206 13.54 3.16 6.88
CA GLY A 206 13.83 4.34 7.70
C GLY A 206 15.06 4.20 8.59
N ARG A 207 15.40 3.00 9.06
CA ARG A 207 16.49 2.75 10.03
C ARG A 207 17.85 3.26 9.58
N TYR A 208 18.09 3.33 8.28
CA TYR A 208 19.40 3.65 7.71
C TYR A 208 19.34 4.68 6.58
N ALA A 209 18.19 5.27 6.29
CA ALA A 209 18.03 6.16 5.14
C ALA A 209 18.77 7.50 5.22
N ALA A 210 19.28 7.90 6.39
CA ALA A 210 20.01 9.16 6.52
C ALA A 210 21.17 9.05 7.50
N THR A 211 22.35 9.41 7.04
CA THR A 211 23.57 9.42 7.83
C THR A 211 23.42 10.39 9.01
N GLY A 212 23.64 9.89 10.21
CA GLY A 212 23.55 10.69 11.44
C GLY A 212 22.13 10.94 11.94
N ASP A 213 21.11 10.32 11.34
CA ASP A 213 19.76 10.35 11.88
C ASP A 213 19.71 9.67 13.26
N ARG A 214 19.12 10.38 14.22
CA ARG A 214 18.97 9.96 15.62
C ARG A 214 17.51 9.93 16.06
N ALA A 215 16.58 9.99 15.12
CA ALA A 215 15.17 9.76 15.41
C ALA A 215 14.96 8.31 15.88
N ALA A 216 14.20 8.15 16.96
CA ALA A 216 13.82 6.82 17.43
C ALA A 216 12.84 6.19 16.45
N ARG A 217 13.00 4.89 16.16
CA ARG A 217 12.10 4.14 15.29
C ARG A 217 11.64 2.89 15.99
N SER A 218 10.37 2.53 15.83
CA SER A 218 9.84 1.29 16.38
C SER A 218 8.70 0.75 15.53
N THR A 219 8.50 -0.55 15.58
CA THR A 219 7.28 -1.20 15.10
C THR A 219 6.65 -1.99 16.25
N VAL A 220 5.33 -1.91 16.37
CA VAL A 220 4.52 -2.69 17.29
C VAL A 220 3.60 -3.58 16.46
N VAL A 221 3.83 -4.89 16.49
CA VAL A 221 2.95 -5.87 15.85
C VAL A 221 1.96 -6.38 16.90
N ALA A 222 0.66 -6.16 16.67
CA ALA A 222 -0.43 -6.63 17.52
C ALA A 222 -0.98 -7.96 16.99
N ILE A 223 -0.62 -9.05 17.67
CA ILE A 223 -1.04 -10.39 17.26
C ILE A 223 -2.54 -10.56 17.50
N GLY A 224 -3.25 -11.01 16.46
CA GLY A 224 -4.70 -11.21 16.49
C GLY A 224 -5.54 -9.96 16.30
N ALA A 225 -4.92 -8.79 16.14
CA ALA A 225 -5.62 -7.58 15.72
C ALA A 225 -5.86 -7.61 14.20
N ASN A 226 -7.02 -7.15 13.75
CA ASN A 226 -7.27 -6.78 12.37
C ASN A 226 -7.11 -5.26 12.16
N HIS A 227 -7.49 -4.75 10.99
CA HIS A 227 -7.34 -3.33 10.63
C HIS A 227 -8.00 -2.36 11.63
N ASN A 228 -8.99 -2.84 12.41
CA ASN A 228 -9.90 -2.03 13.19
C ASN A 228 -9.39 -1.57 14.57
N PHE A 229 -8.59 -0.50 14.60
CA PHE A 229 -8.19 0.20 15.84
C PHE A 229 -9.07 1.40 16.20
N ASN A 230 -10.27 1.50 15.60
CA ASN A 230 -11.12 2.68 15.66
C ASN A 230 -12.60 2.30 15.91
N THR A 231 -13.45 3.24 16.30
CA THR A 231 -14.87 2.94 16.59
C THR A 231 -15.80 3.04 15.39
N GLU A 232 -15.44 3.77 14.33
CA GLU A 232 -16.37 4.13 13.24
C GLU A 232 -16.42 3.10 12.10
N TRP A 233 -15.43 2.20 11.97
CA TRP A 233 -15.46 1.08 11.00
C TRP A 233 -15.40 -0.30 11.65
N THR A 234 -15.40 -0.34 12.98
CA THR A 234 -15.46 -1.63 13.69
C THR A 234 -16.89 -2.17 13.69
N PRO A 235 -17.11 -3.42 13.23
CA PRO A 235 -18.42 -4.06 13.30
C PRO A 235 -18.98 -4.06 14.72
N GLY A 236 -20.25 -3.64 14.86
CA GLY A 236 -20.94 -3.56 16.15
C GLY A 236 -20.62 -2.31 16.99
N THR A 237 -19.73 -1.43 16.54
CA THR A 237 -19.53 -0.10 17.13
C THR A 237 -19.66 1.06 16.13
N SER A 238 -19.62 0.77 14.82
CA SER A 238 -19.78 1.76 13.76
C SER A 238 -21.16 2.40 13.77
N THR A 239 -21.22 3.70 13.43
CA THR A 239 -22.47 4.47 13.45
C THR A 239 -23.35 4.22 12.22
N ASP A 240 -22.80 3.63 11.17
CA ASP A 240 -23.44 3.37 9.87
C ASP A 240 -23.57 1.87 9.55
N ASN A 241 -23.10 0.99 10.44
CA ASN A 241 -22.99 -0.45 10.21
C ASN A 241 -22.26 -0.81 8.90
N SER A 242 -21.43 0.10 8.37
CA SER A 242 -20.58 -0.20 7.22
C SER A 242 -19.46 -1.13 7.70
N THR A 243 -19.51 -2.37 7.25
CA THR A 243 -18.47 -3.36 7.49
C THR A 243 -17.64 -3.46 6.23
N SER A 244 -16.35 -3.14 6.29
CA SER A 244 -15.40 -3.41 5.21
C SER A 244 -14.72 -4.77 5.38
N PHE A 245 -14.08 -5.27 4.33
CA PHE A 245 -13.25 -6.48 4.30
C PHE A 245 -11.93 -6.27 5.08
N GLU A 246 -12.03 -5.78 6.32
CA GLU A 246 -10.88 -5.51 7.19
C GLU A 246 -10.43 -6.75 7.98
N ASP A 247 -11.17 -7.85 7.86
CA ASP A 247 -10.94 -9.09 8.58
C ASP A 247 -10.19 -10.13 7.74
N TRP A 248 -9.53 -11.06 8.42
CA TRP A 248 -8.85 -12.20 7.85
C TRP A 248 -9.81 -13.11 7.08
N GLU A 249 -9.53 -13.31 5.79
CA GLU A 249 -10.36 -14.11 4.88
C GLU A 249 -10.09 -15.62 4.91
N GLY A 250 -9.15 -16.07 5.75
CA GLY A 250 -8.84 -17.50 5.90
C GLY A 250 -9.83 -18.27 6.78
N ALA A 251 -9.49 -19.52 7.10
CA ALA A 251 -10.38 -20.40 7.85
C ALA A 251 -10.63 -19.87 9.28
N GLU A 252 -11.85 -20.06 9.80
CA GLU A 252 -12.24 -19.54 11.11
C GLU A 252 -11.34 -19.99 12.27
N ASN A 253 -10.67 -21.14 12.13
CA ASN A 253 -9.78 -21.72 13.14
C ASN A 253 -8.30 -21.38 12.91
N ASP A 254 -7.96 -20.60 11.87
CA ASP A 254 -6.59 -20.21 11.57
C ASP A 254 -5.94 -19.51 12.76
N GLN A 255 -4.73 -19.93 13.11
CA GLN A 255 -3.96 -19.30 14.17
C GLN A 255 -2.96 -18.30 13.56
N PRO A 256 -2.91 -17.04 14.02
CA PRO A 256 -3.69 -16.44 15.10
C PRO A 256 -5.02 -15.79 14.65
N CYS A 257 -5.33 -15.77 13.35
CA CYS A 257 -6.24 -14.78 12.76
C CYS A 257 -7.70 -15.15 12.58
N GLY A 258 -8.02 -16.44 12.47
CA GLY A 258 -9.38 -16.93 12.30
C GLY A 258 -10.27 -16.48 13.45
N ALA A 259 -11.56 -16.21 13.16
CA ALA A 259 -12.51 -15.67 14.14
C ALA A 259 -12.67 -16.52 15.42
N LYS A 260 -12.43 -17.84 15.35
CA LYS A 260 -12.48 -18.78 16.50
C LYS A 260 -11.13 -18.95 17.19
N SER A 261 -10.08 -18.26 16.75
CA SER A 261 -8.77 -18.30 17.36
C SER A 261 -8.80 -17.67 18.77
N PRO A 262 -8.21 -18.33 19.79
CA PRO A 262 -8.08 -17.72 21.12
C PRO A 262 -7.09 -16.55 21.13
N GLN A 263 -6.30 -16.36 20.07
CA GLN A 263 -5.40 -15.22 19.89
C GLN A 263 -6.06 -14.06 19.18
N ARG A 264 -7.21 -14.26 18.54
CA ARG A 264 -7.99 -13.19 17.92
C ARG A 264 -8.39 -12.15 18.96
N LEU A 265 -8.20 -10.88 18.65
CA LEU A 265 -8.58 -9.78 19.54
C LEU A 265 -10.01 -9.32 19.24
N SER A 266 -10.74 -8.98 20.29
CA SER A 266 -12.01 -8.27 20.18
C SER A 266 -11.79 -6.79 19.88
N ALA A 267 -12.83 -6.11 19.39
CA ALA A 267 -12.86 -4.66 19.21
C ALA A 267 -12.34 -3.90 20.45
N THR A 268 -12.83 -4.25 21.64
CA THR A 268 -12.42 -3.59 22.90
C THR A 268 -10.94 -3.79 23.20
N GLU A 269 -10.38 -4.96 22.89
CA GLU A 269 -8.96 -5.24 23.11
C GLU A 269 -8.08 -4.52 22.09
N GLN A 270 -8.52 -4.42 20.83
CA GLN A 270 -7.83 -3.63 19.80
C GLN A 270 -7.82 -2.14 20.16
N LEU A 271 -8.94 -1.58 20.61
CA LEU A 271 -9.02 -0.20 21.11
C LEU A 271 -8.11 0.01 22.33
N ALA A 272 -8.00 -0.98 23.22
CA ALA A 272 -7.09 -0.91 24.37
C ALA A 272 -5.61 -0.89 23.94
N VAL A 273 -5.23 -1.69 22.95
CA VAL A 273 -3.91 -1.66 22.31
C VAL A 273 -3.66 -0.30 21.66
N GLY A 274 -4.56 0.15 20.78
CA GLY A 274 -4.48 1.45 20.12
C GLY A 274 -4.30 2.59 21.12
N ARG A 275 -5.17 2.68 22.14
CA ARG A 275 -5.06 3.70 23.19
C ARG A 275 -3.69 3.69 23.89
N ALA A 276 -3.16 2.52 24.25
CA ALA A 276 -1.90 2.42 24.98
C ALA A 276 -0.70 2.85 24.14
N TYR A 277 -0.61 2.37 22.90
CA TYR A 277 0.56 2.60 22.04
C TYR A 277 0.50 3.93 21.29
N ILE A 278 -0.68 4.38 20.85
CA ILE A 278 -0.88 5.72 20.25
C ILE A 278 -0.56 6.81 21.28
N ALA A 279 -1.16 6.72 22.46
CA ALA A 279 -0.91 7.69 23.51
C ALA A 279 0.52 7.60 24.07
N GLY A 280 1.03 6.38 24.24
CA GLY A 280 2.39 6.14 24.72
C GLY A 280 3.42 6.83 23.84
N PHE A 281 3.35 6.64 22.53
CA PHE A 281 4.28 7.22 21.56
C PHE A 281 4.36 8.74 21.66
N PHE A 282 3.25 9.46 21.56
CA PHE A 282 3.28 10.93 21.64
C PHE A 282 3.67 11.44 23.02
N ARG A 283 3.36 10.70 24.09
CA ARG A 283 3.82 11.03 25.44
C ARG A 283 5.33 10.90 25.60
N ILE A 284 5.92 9.89 24.97
CA ILE A 284 7.36 9.69 24.94
C ILE A 284 8.01 10.81 24.10
N GLU A 285 7.63 10.95 22.83
CA GLU A 285 8.38 11.79 21.87
C GLU A 285 8.11 13.29 22.02
N LEU A 286 6.85 13.68 22.29
CA LEU A 286 6.51 15.10 22.45
C LEU A 286 6.54 15.55 23.91
N GLY A 287 6.18 14.66 24.84
CA GLY A 287 6.12 14.94 26.28
C GLY A 287 7.39 14.63 27.06
N GLY A 288 8.33 13.87 26.48
CA GLY A 288 9.54 13.44 27.18
C GLY A 288 9.29 12.44 28.31
N GLU A 289 8.15 11.73 28.31
CA GLU A 289 7.76 10.81 29.40
C GLU A 289 8.55 9.49 29.35
N LYS A 290 9.83 9.54 29.75
CA LYS A 290 10.78 8.41 29.67
C LYS A 290 10.33 7.13 30.40
N ALA A 291 9.48 7.23 31.41
CA ALA A 291 8.93 6.06 32.11
C ALA A 291 8.09 5.15 31.19
N LEU A 292 7.65 5.65 30.03
CA LEU A 292 6.89 4.91 29.03
C LEU A 292 7.78 4.28 27.95
N LEU A 293 9.09 4.54 27.92
CA LEU A 293 10.02 3.96 26.94
C LEU A 293 9.91 2.43 26.80
N PRO A 294 9.68 1.65 27.87
CA PRO A 294 9.53 0.20 27.75
C PRO A 294 8.42 -0.25 26.79
N LEU A 295 7.45 0.63 26.47
CA LEU A 295 6.44 0.35 25.45
C LEU A 295 7.03 0.20 24.05
N LEU A 296 8.10 0.92 23.73
CA LEU A 296 8.59 1.13 22.36
C LEU A 296 10.09 0.83 22.16
N ASP A 297 10.82 0.47 23.22
CA ASP A 297 12.28 0.28 23.19
C ASP A 297 12.74 -1.16 22.92
N GLY A 298 11.81 -2.09 22.70
CA GLY A 298 12.11 -3.50 22.45
C GLY A 298 12.36 -4.33 23.72
N SER A 299 12.17 -3.78 24.92
CA SER A 299 12.27 -4.51 26.20
C SER A 299 11.17 -5.55 26.45
N ASN A 300 10.22 -5.69 25.51
CA ASN A 300 9.04 -6.55 25.61
C ASN A 300 8.14 -6.23 26.82
N ALA A 301 8.19 -5.01 27.36
CA ALA A 301 7.27 -4.62 28.41
C ALA A 301 5.84 -4.49 27.86
N LYS A 302 4.88 -5.12 28.54
CA LYS A 302 3.47 -5.06 28.20
C LYS A 302 2.72 -4.18 29.20
N PRO A 303 2.06 -3.09 28.78
CA PRO A 303 1.22 -2.30 29.69
C PRO A 303 0.04 -3.13 30.18
N ALA A 304 -0.28 -3.06 31.47
CA ALA A 304 -1.42 -3.81 32.04
C ALA A 304 -2.75 -3.49 31.34
N SER A 305 -2.90 -2.27 30.82
CA SER A 305 -4.10 -1.80 30.12
C SER A 305 -4.44 -2.54 28.84
N VAL A 306 -3.51 -3.31 28.24
CA VAL A 306 -3.79 -4.09 27.01
C VAL A 306 -4.22 -5.54 27.30
N GLY A 307 -4.35 -5.91 28.59
CA GLY A 307 -4.93 -7.19 28.99
C GLY A 307 -4.19 -8.40 28.41
N ARG A 308 -4.94 -9.30 27.75
CA ARG A 308 -4.37 -10.53 27.16
C ARG A 308 -3.65 -10.30 25.83
N ALA A 309 -3.77 -9.12 25.23
CA ALA A 309 -3.20 -8.86 23.91
C ALA A 309 -1.69 -9.13 23.89
N ILE A 310 -1.23 -9.70 22.78
CA ILE A 310 0.17 -10.04 22.55
C ILE A 310 0.72 -9.02 21.57
N THR A 311 1.69 -8.23 22.02
CA THR A 311 2.42 -7.28 21.17
C THR A 311 3.87 -7.71 21.02
N ARG A 312 4.45 -7.42 19.86
CA ARG A 312 5.88 -7.59 19.57
C ARG A 312 6.45 -6.25 19.16
N VAL A 313 7.54 -5.86 19.80
CA VAL A 313 8.14 -4.54 19.59
C VAL A 313 9.54 -4.71 19.03
N THR A 314 9.75 -4.20 17.83
CA THR A 314 11.07 -4.04 17.21
C THR A 314 11.45 -2.58 17.30
N ALA A 315 12.65 -2.26 17.76
CA ALA A 315 13.03 -0.88 18.03
C ALA A 315 14.46 -0.57 17.59
N GLN A 316 14.65 0.64 17.10
CA GLN A 316 15.95 1.28 16.88
C GLN A 316 15.99 2.52 17.76
N ALA A 317 16.76 2.44 18.85
CA ALA A 317 16.96 3.58 19.72
C ALA A 317 17.83 4.64 19.02
N ALA A 318 17.62 5.90 19.40
CA ALA A 318 18.40 7.04 18.92
C ALA A 318 19.90 6.96 19.25
N THR A 319 20.23 6.38 20.41
CA THR A 319 21.61 6.11 20.79
C THR A 319 21.91 4.65 20.48
N ARG A 320 22.46 4.44 19.30
CA ARG A 320 22.79 3.13 18.76
C ARG A 320 24.24 3.08 18.31
N TYR A 321 24.85 1.91 18.52
CA TYR A 321 26.17 1.55 18.03
C TYR A 321 26.04 0.22 17.29
N ASP A 322 25.96 0.29 15.97
CA ASP A 322 25.85 -0.90 15.11
C ASP A 322 27.14 -1.72 15.23
N LEU A 323 27.00 -2.99 15.60
CA LEU A 323 28.09 -3.96 15.59
C LEU A 323 28.20 -4.62 14.21
N ASN A 324 27.07 -5.03 13.64
CA ASN A 324 27.00 -5.59 12.30
C ASN A 324 25.59 -5.42 11.74
N ARG A 325 25.47 -5.02 10.47
CA ARG A 325 24.17 -4.87 9.81
C ARG A 325 23.63 -6.16 9.21
N LEU A 326 24.43 -7.23 9.17
CA LEU A 326 24.02 -8.57 8.74
C LEU A 326 23.39 -8.59 7.33
N ASP A 327 23.79 -7.63 6.51
CA ASP A 327 23.38 -7.39 5.13
C ASP A 327 24.42 -7.94 4.11
N ALA A 328 25.53 -8.48 4.60
CA ALA A 328 26.62 -9.06 3.81
C ALA A 328 27.11 -10.40 4.41
N PRO A 329 27.77 -11.26 3.60
CA PRO A 329 28.35 -12.51 4.10
C PRO A 329 29.28 -12.28 5.30
N LEU A 330 29.14 -13.13 6.33
CA LEU A 330 30.01 -13.09 7.49
C LEU A 330 31.41 -13.64 7.17
N PRO A 331 32.48 -13.16 7.84
CA PRO A 331 33.80 -13.76 7.75
C PRO A 331 33.78 -15.26 8.07
N ALA A 332 34.61 -16.05 7.39
CA ALA A 332 34.60 -17.52 7.51
C ALA A 332 34.92 -18.00 8.94
N ASP A 333 35.76 -17.28 9.67
CA ASP A 333 36.18 -17.56 11.05
C ASP A 333 35.15 -17.12 12.11
N ALA A 334 34.19 -16.27 11.73
CA ALA A 334 33.07 -15.88 12.58
C ALA A 334 32.13 -17.06 12.87
N ILE A 335 32.13 -18.09 12.02
CA ILE A 335 31.19 -19.22 12.04
C ILE A 335 31.94 -20.49 12.46
N ARG A 336 31.44 -21.22 13.47
CA ARG A 336 32.00 -22.51 13.90
C ARG A 336 30.91 -23.54 14.22
N GLY A 337 31.26 -24.82 14.15
CA GLY A 337 30.35 -25.92 14.44
C GLY A 337 29.35 -26.17 13.30
N SER A 338 28.13 -26.59 13.63
CA SER A 338 27.10 -26.92 12.63
C SER A 338 26.22 -25.75 12.19
N VAL A 339 26.61 -24.51 12.48
CA VAL A 339 25.87 -23.32 12.03
C VAL A 339 26.37 -22.85 10.67
N THR A 340 25.43 -22.38 9.85
CA THR A 340 25.66 -21.72 8.57
C THR A 340 25.04 -20.33 8.64
N ALA A 341 25.68 -19.36 8.00
CA ALA A 341 25.15 -18.02 7.85
C ALA A 341 25.08 -17.67 6.36
N ARG A 342 23.89 -17.32 5.89
CA ARG A 342 23.66 -16.88 4.52
C ARG A 342 23.02 -15.51 4.55
N ALA A 343 23.77 -14.49 4.14
CA ALA A 343 23.17 -13.21 3.79
C ALA A 343 22.24 -13.43 2.59
N CYS A 344 21.03 -12.92 2.68
CA CYS A 344 20.07 -12.96 1.61
C CYS A 344 19.24 -11.67 1.64
N ALA A 345 18.69 -11.29 0.50
CA ALA A 345 17.74 -10.19 0.37
C ALA A 345 16.55 -10.64 -0.48
N GLY A 346 15.44 -9.92 -0.37
CA GLY A 346 14.23 -10.19 -1.15
C GLY A 346 13.45 -11.42 -0.71
N MET A 347 12.37 -11.71 -1.43
CA MET A 347 11.47 -12.82 -1.11
C MET A 347 12.14 -14.21 -1.18
N ALA A 348 13.24 -14.36 -1.93
CA ALA A 348 14.02 -15.61 -1.96
C ALA A 348 14.70 -15.97 -0.62
N CYS A 349 14.66 -15.08 0.38
CA CYS A 349 15.08 -15.36 1.75
C CYS A 349 14.13 -16.28 2.52
N VAL A 350 12.84 -16.20 2.22
CA VAL A 350 11.75 -16.84 2.95
C VAL A 350 11.04 -17.83 2.03
N ALA A 351 10.47 -18.89 2.61
CA ALA A 351 9.62 -19.77 1.85
C ALA A 351 8.35 -19.00 1.42
N SER A 352 7.83 -19.29 0.23
CA SER A 352 6.74 -18.53 -0.41
C SER A 352 5.43 -18.54 0.39
N ASP A 353 5.23 -19.50 1.28
CA ASP A 353 4.08 -19.62 2.19
C ASP A 353 4.17 -18.70 3.42
N LEU A 354 5.21 -17.89 3.54
CA LEU A 354 5.53 -17.09 4.73
C LEU A 354 5.31 -15.57 4.56
N VAL A 355 4.90 -15.08 3.39
CA VAL A 355 4.81 -13.63 3.09
C VAL A 355 3.84 -12.90 4.03
N LEU A 356 2.73 -13.53 4.44
CA LEU A 356 1.78 -12.95 5.41
C LEU A 356 2.23 -13.11 6.88
N ARG A 357 3.21 -13.98 7.16
CA ARG A 357 3.63 -14.28 8.55
C ARG A 357 4.79 -13.42 9.02
N TYR A 358 5.53 -12.81 8.10
CA TYR A 358 6.71 -12.02 8.41
C TYR A 358 6.69 -10.68 7.65
N PRO A 359 6.35 -9.59 8.33
CA PRO A 359 6.12 -8.29 7.70
C PRO A 359 7.39 -7.63 7.13
N HIS A 360 8.56 -8.26 7.28
CA HIS A 360 9.83 -7.71 6.80
C HIS A 360 10.15 -8.10 5.34
N TRP A 361 9.43 -9.06 4.76
CA TRP A 361 9.71 -9.62 3.43
C TRP A 361 8.50 -9.62 2.50
N ASP A 362 7.69 -8.57 2.56
CA ASP A 362 6.64 -8.29 1.59
C ASP A 362 7.09 -7.28 0.52
N VAL A 363 6.23 -7.08 -0.48
CA VAL A 363 6.43 -6.12 -1.57
C VAL A 363 5.39 -5.00 -1.49
N ALA A 364 5.83 -3.76 -1.75
CA ALA A 364 4.93 -2.63 -1.91
C ALA A 364 4.23 -2.64 -3.27
N ALA A 365 3.03 -2.07 -3.39
CA ALA A 365 2.25 -2.12 -4.62
C ALA A 365 2.88 -1.38 -5.82
N LEU A 366 3.36 -0.15 -5.59
CA LEU A 366 3.94 0.71 -6.64
C LEU A 366 5.47 0.67 -6.66
N ALA A 367 6.12 -0.04 -5.73
CA ALA A 367 7.56 -0.26 -5.75
C ALA A 367 7.95 -1.72 -5.37
N PRO A 368 7.34 -2.75 -5.98
CA PRO A 368 7.55 -4.14 -5.62
C PRO A 368 8.93 -4.69 -6.01
N LEU A 369 9.64 -4.05 -6.93
CA LEU A 369 11.02 -4.44 -7.23
C LEU A 369 12.02 -3.75 -6.30
N ALA A 370 11.61 -2.71 -5.56
CA ALA A 370 12.48 -2.03 -4.62
C ALA A 370 13.12 -3.05 -3.63
N PRO A 371 14.44 -2.99 -3.39
CA PRO A 371 15.11 -4.02 -2.62
C PRO A 371 14.58 -4.08 -1.19
N ILE A 372 14.16 -5.26 -0.76
CA ILE A 372 13.85 -5.56 0.63
C ILE A 372 15.17 -5.59 1.42
N PRO A 373 15.22 -5.05 2.66
CA PRO A 373 16.41 -5.09 3.49
C PRO A 373 17.03 -6.49 3.54
N ALA A 374 18.34 -6.54 3.33
CA ALA A 374 19.09 -7.78 3.45
C ALA A 374 19.14 -8.21 4.93
N VAL A 375 19.08 -9.51 5.14
CA VAL A 375 19.21 -10.15 6.46
C VAL A 375 20.15 -11.34 6.35
N THR A 376 20.65 -11.79 7.50
CA THR A 376 21.40 -13.04 7.56
C THR A 376 20.52 -14.16 8.10
N ARG A 377 20.30 -15.20 7.29
CA ARG A 377 19.73 -16.47 7.74
C ARG A 377 20.81 -17.29 8.43
N LEU A 378 20.67 -17.45 9.74
CA LEU A 378 21.46 -18.39 10.54
C LEU A 378 20.72 -19.73 10.59
N ALA A 379 21.35 -20.83 10.21
CA ALA A 379 20.75 -22.16 10.27
C ALA A 379 21.71 -23.17 10.87
N TRP A 380 21.23 -24.05 11.75
CA TRP A 380 22.04 -25.04 12.46
C TRP A 380 21.38 -26.41 12.47
N SER A 381 22.20 -27.47 12.48
CA SER A 381 21.74 -28.86 12.53
C SER A 381 22.06 -29.57 13.85
N ARG A 382 22.92 -28.99 14.69
CA ARG A 382 23.27 -29.47 16.04
C ARG A 382 23.45 -28.29 17.01
N ARG A 383 23.59 -28.63 18.29
CA ARG A 383 23.77 -27.69 19.42
C ARG A 383 25.20 -27.13 19.58
N ASP A 384 26.08 -27.39 18.62
CA ASP A 384 27.51 -27.00 18.65
C ASP A 384 27.82 -25.73 17.82
N GLY A 385 26.79 -25.13 17.20
CA GLY A 385 26.92 -23.95 16.35
C GLY A 385 27.24 -22.68 17.14
N VAL A 386 28.23 -21.90 16.67
CA VAL A 386 28.61 -20.61 17.26
C VAL A 386 28.85 -19.57 16.16
N VAL A 387 28.26 -18.39 16.32
CA VAL A 387 28.56 -17.19 15.52
C VAL A 387 29.19 -16.14 16.43
N ARG A 388 30.35 -15.61 16.04
CA ARG A 388 31.13 -14.60 16.79
C ARG A 388 31.27 -13.31 15.99
N PHE A 389 31.25 -12.19 16.71
CA PHE A 389 31.47 -10.87 16.14
C PHE A 389 32.65 -10.20 16.85
N GLU A 390 33.57 -9.66 16.06
CA GLU A 390 34.72 -8.92 16.58
C GLU A 390 34.28 -7.56 17.13
N LEU A 391 34.53 -7.33 18.43
CA LEU A 391 34.16 -6.08 19.10
C LEU A 391 35.24 -5.01 18.99
N ALA A 392 36.46 -5.38 18.57
CA ALA A 392 37.63 -4.48 18.54
C ALA A 392 37.46 -3.26 17.62
N ALA A 393 36.60 -3.37 16.60
CA ALA A 393 36.26 -2.27 15.69
C ALA A 393 35.24 -1.29 16.28
N LEU A 394 34.53 -1.67 17.34
CA LEU A 394 33.48 -0.84 17.94
C LEU A 394 34.10 0.35 18.68
N ARG A 395 33.45 1.50 18.58
CA ARG A 395 33.84 2.76 19.24
C ARG A 395 32.63 3.34 19.96
N GLY A 396 32.84 3.95 21.12
CA GLY A 396 31.77 4.60 21.89
C GLY A 396 30.91 3.67 22.75
N VAL A 397 31.25 2.38 22.80
CA VAL A 397 30.70 1.42 23.76
C VAL A 397 31.78 1.05 24.76
N ASP A 398 31.45 1.06 26.05
CA ASP A 398 32.34 0.52 27.08
C ASP A 398 32.30 -1.01 27.00
N LEU A 399 33.41 -1.60 26.55
CA LEU A 399 33.55 -3.04 26.38
C LEU A 399 34.12 -3.72 27.64
N ALA A 400 34.43 -2.98 28.71
CA ALA A 400 34.96 -3.57 29.94
C ALA A 400 34.00 -4.63 30.54
N ASP A 401 32.70 -4.46 30.30
CA ASP A 401 31.64 -5.37 30.76
C ASP A 401 31.09 -6.30 29.67
N VAL A 402 31.59 -6.24 28.43
CA VAL A 402 31.11 -7.04 27.30
C VAL A 402 32.24 -7.86 26.67
N ARG A 403 32.30 -9.16 27.00
CA ARG A 403 33.36 -10.06 26.53
C ARG A 403 33.07 -10.69 25.17
N THR A 404 31.81 -11.05 24.88
CA THR A 404 31.37 -11.68 23.63
C THR A 404 29.87 -11.48 23.43
N VAL A 405 29.43 -11.26 22.18
CA VAL A 405 28.03 -11.44 21.78
C VAL A 405 27.90 -12.80 21.10
N GLU A 406 27.12 -13.70 21.67
CA GLU A 406 27.00 -15.10 21.21
C GLU A 406 25.54 -15.47 20.99
N PHE A 407 25.22 -15.98 19.79
CA PHE A 407 23.97 -16.67 19.53
C PHE A 407 24.14 -18.15 19.86
N ARG A 408 23.44 -18.63 20.90
CA ARG A 408 23.45 -20.03 21.32
C ARG A 408 22.23 -20.78 20.84
N THR A 409 22.47 -21.90 20.18
CA THR A 409 21.43 -22.81 19.68
C THR A 409 21.29 -24.05 20.58
N ASP A 410 21.95 -24.07 21.72
CA ASP A 410 22.02 -25.21 22.65
C ASP A 410 20.65 -25.65 23.23
N ARG A 411 19.61 -24.81 23.11
CA ARG A 411 18.23 -25.13 23.48
C ARG A 411 17.42 -25.82 22.39
N VAL A 412 17.84 -25.77 21.13
CA VAL A 412 17.11 -26.35 19.99
C VAL A 412 18.07 -27.14 19.12
N ALA A 413 17.82 -28.44 18.93
CA ALA A 413 18.76 -29.32 18.24
C ALA A 413 19.08 -28.90 16.80
N ALA A 414 18.10 -28.38 16.07
CA ALA A 414 18.24 -27.84 14.73
C ALA A 414 17.21 -26.73 14.51
N GLY A 415 17.51 -25.78 13.64
CA GLY A 415 16.59 -24.67 13.36
C GLY A 415 17.22 -23.57 12.51
N SER A 416 16.48 -22.48 12.34
CA SER A 416 16.99 -21.27 11.72
C SER A 416 16.41 -20.01 12.33
N ALA A 417 17.16 -18.92 12.26
CA ALA A 417 16.74 -17.57 12.62
C ALA A 417 17.16 -16.59 11.52
N TYR A 418 16.35 -15.57 11.30
CA TYR A 418 16.68 -14.44 10.43
C TYR A 418 17.08 -13.27 11.32
N VAL A 419 18.24 -12.71 11.07
CA VAL A 419 18.80 -11.62 11.89
C VAL A 419 19.08 -10.43 10.99
N SER A 420 18.39 -9.33 11.28
CA SER A 420 18.40 -8.10 10.46
C SER A 420 19.54 -7.17 10.77
N ASP A 421 19.99 -7.11 12.03
CA ASP A 421 21.15 -6.36 12.48
C ASP A 421 21.51 -6.77 13.91
N LEU A 422 22.66 -6.30 14.38
CA LEU A 422 23.12 -6.43 15.75
C LEU A 422 23.73 -5.11 16.19
N ALA A 423 23.22 -4.56 17.29
CA ALA A 423 23.67 -3.27 17.80
C ALA A 423 23.56 -3.19 19.32
N PHE A 424 24.43 -2.39 19.92
CA PHE A 424 24.25 -1.91 21.28
C PHE A 424 23.39 -0.65 21.25
N SER A 425 22.48 -0.54 22.20
CA SER A 425 21.63 0.66 22.29
C SER A 425 21.37 1.05 23.74
N LYS A 426 21.14 2.35 23.94
CA LYS A 426 20.58 2.87 25.19
C LYS A 426 19.15 3.33 24.90
N PRO A 427 18.13 2.74 25.56
CA PRO A 427 16.76 3.23 25.45
C PRO A 427 16.68 4.72 25.78
N GLY A 428 15.95 5.47 24.96
CA GLY A 428 15.85 6.91 25.11
C GLY A 428 15.03 7.56 24.01
N VAL A 429 14.49 8.73 24.32
CA VAL A 429 13.89 9.63 23.31
C VAL A 429 14.99 10.10 22.36
N GLY A 430 14.70 10.11 21.07
CA GLY A 430 15.65 10.55 20.06
C GLY A 430 15.78 12.05 19.94
N SER A 431 16.79 12.48 19.20
CA SER A 431 16.84 13.85 18.71
C SER A 431 16.01 13.90 17.44
N THR A 432 14.94 14.68 17.47
CA THR A 432 14.03 14.86 16.34
C THR A 432 14.07 16.29 15.87
N GLY A 433 14.06 16.46 14.55
CA GLY A 433 14.15 17.75 13.89
C GLY A 433 14.46 17.60 12.41
N PRO A 434 14.26 18.65 11.61
CA PRO A 434 14.55 18.62 10.19
C PRO A 434 16.03 18.28 9.96
N ILE A 435 16.30 17.16 9.31
CA ILE A 435 17.64 16.86 8.82
C ILE A 435 17.79 17.59 7.49
N ALA A 436 18.83 18.41 7.36
CA ALA A 436 19.10 19.16 6.15
C ALA A 436 19.63 18.24 5.03
N LEU A 437 18.73 17.46 4.43
CA LEU A 437 19.00 16.62 3.27
C LEU A 437 18.59 17.33 1.96
N PRO A 438 19.26 17.05 0.83
CA PRO A 438 18.73 17.41 -0.47
C PRO A 438 17.40 16.68 -0.71
N THR A 439 16.53 17.32 -1.47
CA THR A 439 15.24 16.73 -1.88
C THR A 439 15.36 16.20 -3.30
N LEU A 440 14.67 15.10 -3.59
CA LEU A 440 14.62 14.44 -4.88
C LEU A 440 13.24 14.60 -5.52
N SER A 441 13.25 14.90 -6.82
CA SER A 441 12.08 14.86 -7.69
C SER A 441 12.37 14.10 -8.98
N VAL A 442 11.35 13.57 -9.61
CA VAL A 442 11.41 13.01 -10.97
C VAL A 442 10.46 13.80 -11.88
N SER A 443 10.90 14.13 -13.09
CA SER A 443 10.04 14.78 -14.08
C SER A 443 9.17 13.76 -14.80
N ASP A 444 8.06 14.22 -15.37
CA ASP A 444 7.41 13.49 -16.46
C ASP A 444 8.39 13.30 -17.64
N ALA A 445 8.10 12.27 -18.43
CA ALA A 445 8.78 11.97 -19.67
C ALA A 445 8.03 12.59 -20.85
N PRO A 446 8.73 13.01 -21.93
CA PRO A 446 8.06 13.42 -23.16
C PRO A 446 7.31 12.23 -23.78
N GLU A 447 6.14 12.52 -24.37
CA GLU A 447 5.39 11.54 -25.16
C GLU A 447 6.24 11.03 -26.34
N ILE A 448 6.14 9.73 -26.63
CA ILE A 448 6.88 9.07 -27.70
C ILE A 448 5.97 8.12 -28.47
N VAL A 449 6.19 8.00 -29.77
CA VAL A 449 5.51 7.00 -30.62
C VAL A 449 6.36 5.73 -30.65
N GLU A 450 5.76 4.55 -30.46
CA GLU A 450 6.51 3.29 -30.41
C GLU A 450 7.18 2.93 -31.74
N GLY A 451 6.47 3.09 -32.87
CA GLY A 451 6.91 2.70 -34.22
C GLY A 451 6.95 1.19 -34.44
N ASP A 452 7.30 0.81 -35.67
CA ASP A 452 7.16 -0.58 -36.17
C ASP A 452 8.27 -1.56 -35.78
N SER A 453 9.46 -1.08 -35.38
CA SER A 453 10.59 -1.97 -35.10
C SER A 453 11.68 -1.39 -34.19
N GLY A 454 12.40 -2.29 -33.52
CA GLY A 454 13.55 -1.95 -32.68
C GLY A 454 13.20 -1.60 -31.24
N THR A 455 14.03 -0.79 -30.60
CA THR A 455 13.79 -0.29 -29.25
C THR A 455 14.20 1.17 -29.17
N LYS A 456 13.26 2.01 -28.79
CA LYS A 456 13.48 3.43 -28.49
C LYS A 456 13.72 3.59 -26.99
N SER A 457 14.18 4.76 -26.56
CA SER A 457 14.28 5.08 -25.15
C SER A 457 13.60 6.40 -24.85
N VAL A 458 12.86 6.43 -23.75
CA VAL A 458 12.26 7.64 -23.20
C VAL A 458 12.88 7.94 -21.83
N GLY A 459 13.14 9.22 -21.58
CA GLY A 459 14.00 9.64 -20.49
C GLY A 459 13.30 10.43 -19.39
N PHE A 460 13.39 9.95 -18.16
CA PHE A 460 12.98 10.67 -16.95
C PHE A 460 14.17 11.41 -16.36
N THR A 461 13.97 12.67 -15.92
CA THR A 461 15.03 13.42 -15.24
C THR A 461 14.81 13.42 -13.74
N VAL A 462 15.72 12.78 -13.00
CA VAL A 462 15.75 12.84 -11.53
C VAL A 462 16.62 14.01 -11.11
N SER A 463 16.10 14.88 -10.25
CA SER A 463 16.75 16.12 -9.82
C SER A 463 16.90 16.21 -8.31
N MET A 464 18.03 16.76 -7.85
CA MET A 464 18.27 17.15 -6.47
C MET A 464 18.14 18.66 -6.30
N SER A 465 17.51 19.11 -5.22
CA SER A 465 17.37 20.56 -4.94
C SER A 465 18.70 21.29 -4.66
N ARG A 466 19.73 20.55 -4.25
CA ARG A 466 21.09 21.08 -4.06
C ARG A 466 22.12 19.93 -4.14
N PRO A 467 23.39 20.22 -4.46
CA PRO A 467 24.44 19.21 -4.43
C PRO A 467 24.66 18.66 -3.01
N SER A 468 25.06 17.40 -2.91
CA SER A 468 25.50 16.74 -1.68
C SER A 468 27.02 16.59 -1.64
N THR A 469 27.60 16.53 -0.45
CA THR A 469 29.01 16.20 -0.21
C THR A 469 29.25 14.70 -0.02
N VAL A 470 28.19 13.92 0.15
CA VAL A 470 28.21 12.46 0.22
C VAL A 470 27.34 11.87 -0.91
N PRO A 471 27.63 10.65 -1.38
CA PRO A 471 26.78 10.00 -2.38
C PRO A 471 25.33 9.89 -1.91
N VAL A 472 24.40 10.21 -2.80
CA VAL A 472 22.95 10.05 -2.57
C VAL A 472 22.45 8.95 -3.48
N SER A 473 21.67 8.01 -2.97
CA SER A 473 21.11 6.94 -3.80
C SER A 473 19.60 6.84 -3.68
N VAL A 474 18.93 6.45 -4.77
CA VAL A 474 17.49 6.21 -4.82
C VAL A 474 17.21 5.10 -5.83
N ASN A 475 16.16 4.33 -5.62
CA ASN A 475 15.70 3.37 -6.62
C ASN A 475 14.68 4.06 -7.53
N ALA A 476 14.78 3.84 -8.83
CA ALA A 476 13.83 4.26 -9.83
C ALA A 476 13.23 3.01 -10.47
N GLU A 477 11.91 2.88 -10.39
CA GLU A 477 11.18 1.73 -10.92
C GLU A 477 10.16 2.17 -11.96
N THR A 478 10.15 1.53 -13.13
CA THR A 478 9.03 1.67 -14.06
C THR A 478 7.87 0.81 -13.60
N VAL A 479 6.68 1.40 -13.56
CA VAL A 479 5.45 0.76 -13.09
C VAL A 479 4.34 0.92 -14.12
N TRP A 480 3.44 -0.05 -14.16
CA TRP A 480 2.29 -0.07 -15.06
C TRP A 480 1.04 0.33 -14.30
N TYR A 481 0.09 0.96 -15.00
CA TYR A 481 -1.23 1.24 -14.45
C TYR A 481 -2.27 0.20 -14.92
N ARG A 482 -1.99 -0.51 -16.02
CA ARG A 482 -2.89 -1.55 -16.56
C ARG A 482 -2.14 -2.82 -16.96
N SER A 483 -2.85 -3.95 -16.96
CA SER A 483 -2.34 -5.21 -17.51
C SER A 483 -2.12 -5.11 -19.02
N GLY A 484 -1.01 -5.66 -19.53
CA GLY A 484 -0.68 -5.68 -20.96
C GLY A 484 0.35 -4.61 -21.38
N GLU A 485 0.52 -3.54 -20.59
CA GLU A 485 1.50 -2.47 -20.86
C GLU A 485 2.96 -2.96 -20.89
N GLY A 486 3.23 -4.11 -20.25
CA GLY A 486 4.56 -4.71 -20.16
C GLY A 486 5.18 -5.19 -21.48
N ASN A 487 4.38 -5.33 -22.54
CA ASN A 487 4.87 -5.70 -23.87
C ASN A 487 5.63 -4.55 -24.53
N VAL A 488 5.12 -3.32 -24.38
CA VAL A 488 5.71 -2.09 -24.95
C VAL A 488 6.72 -1.48 -24.01
N VAL A 489 6.40 -1.39 -22.71
CA VAL A 489 7.27 -0.78 -21.69
C VAL A 489 7.58 -1.80 -20.60
N PRO A 490 8.79 -2.37 -20.52
CA PRO A 490 9.10 -3.37 -19.52
C PRO A 490 9.24 -2.75 -18.12
N ARG A 491 8.78 -3.48 -17.11
CA ARG A 491 9.04 -3.16 -15.70
C ARG A 491 10.53 -3.34 -15.40
N ARG A 492 11.18 -2.31 -14.87
CA ARG A 492 12.60 -2.31 -14.53
C ARG A 492 12.87 -1.49 -13.28
N LEU A 493 13.73 -2.03 -12.44
CA LEU A 493 14.33 -1.33 -11.31
C LEU A 493 15.75 -0.91 -11.67
N GLN A 494 16.08 0.35 -11.41
CA GLN A 494 17.43 0.88 -11.46
C GLN A 494 17.77 1.59 -10.16
N ARG A 495 18.87 1.19 -9.51
CA ARG A 495 19.46 1.99 -8.42
C ARG A 495 20.31 3.09 -9.04
N ILE A 496 19.99 4.34 -8.71
CA ILE A 496 20.68 5.54 -9.18
C ILE A 496 21.51 6.09 -8.02
N VAL A 497 22.72 6.54 -8.33
CA VAL A 497 23.62 7.19 -7.37
C VAL A 497 24.04 8.54 -7.92
N PHE A 498 23.71 9.61 -7.20
CA PHE A 498 24.28 10.93 -7.41
C PHE A 498 25.61 10.98 -6.67
N GLU A 499 26.69 11.06 -7.45
CA GLU A 499 28.02 11.31 -6.91
C GLU A 499 28.11 12.72 -6.30
N PRO A 500 29.04 12.97 -5.36
CA PRO A 500 29.19 14.27 -4.74
C PRO A 500 29.25 15.42 -5.76
N GLY A 501 28.45 16.46 -5.54
CA GLY A 501 28.32 17.61 -6.44
C GLY A 501 27.32 17.47 -7.59
N GLN A 502 26.84 16.26 -7.92
CA GLN A 502 25.81 16.07 -8.95
C GLN A 502 24.43 16.51 -8.44
N THR A 503 23.57 16.96 -9.36
CA THR A 503 22.18 17.34 -9.05
C THR A 503 21.15 16.87 -10.06
N ARG A 504 21.56 16.28 -11.19
CA ARG A 504 20.64 15.74 -12.20
C ARG A 504 21.17 14.45 -12.78
N LEU A 505 20.31 13.46 -12.92
CA LEU A 505 20.58 12.21 -13.63
C LEU A 505 19.39 11.83 -14.50
N LYS A 506 19.66 11.21 -15.64
CA LYS A 506 18.64 10.75 -16.58
C LYS A 506 18.48 9.24 -16.45
N VAL A 507 17.22 8.80 -16.38
CA VAL A 507 16.81 7.39 -16.33
C VAL A 507 16.17 7.07 -17.66
N GLU A 508 16.80 6.19 -18.43
CA GLU A 508 16.30 5.79 -19.75
C GLU A 508 15.45 4.54 -19.61
N VAL A 509 14.22 4.61 -20.10
CA VAL A 509 13.26 3.51 -20.15
C VAL A 509 13.17 3.03 -21.59
N PRO A 510 13.45 1.73 -21.87
CA PRO A 510 13.28 1.19 -23.21
C PRO A 510 11.79 1.09 -23.58
N VAL A 511 11.48 1.37 -24.84
CA VAL A 511 10.16 1.23 -25.48
C VAL A 511 10.33 0.26 -26.63
N HIS A 512 9.64 -0.87 -26.57
CA HIS A 512 9.67 -1.92 -27.57
C HIS A 512 8.61 -1.64 -28.64
N ALA A 513 9.11 -1.29 -29.82
CA ALA A 513 8.32 -1.04 -31.01
C ALA A 513 7.69 -2.34 -31.54
N ASN A 514 6.46 -2.28 -32.04
CA ASN A 514 5.72 -3.43 -32.54
C ASN A 514 4.81 -3.06 -33.73
N THR A 515 4.00 -4.00 -34.23
CA THR A 515 3.19 -3.80 -35.47
C THR A 515 1.72 -4.20 -35.27
N ARG A 516 1.26 -4.21 -34.01
CA ARG A 516 -0.06 -4.68 -33.60
C ARG A 516 -0.77 -3.55 -32.89
N ASP A 517 -1.96 -3.23 -33.39
CA ASP A 517 -2.85 -2.26 -32.76
C ASP A 517 -3.03 -2.53 -31.26
N GLY A 518 -2.71 -1.52 -30.48
CA GLY A 518 -2.68 -1.48 -29.04
C GLY A 518 -3.28 -0.19 -28.48
N TRP A 519 -3.37 -0.13 -27.16
CA TRP A 519 -3.78 1.10 -26.49
C TRP A 519 -2.56 2.01 -26.31
N ASP A 520 -2.77 3.32 -26.34
CA ASP A 520 -1.82 4.27 -25.77
C ASP A 520 -1.42 3.81 -24.36
N VAL A 521 -0.12 3.58 -24.15
CA VAL A 521 0.42 3.09 -22.88
C VAL A 521 0.82 4.28 -22.02
N SER A 522 0.13 4.47 -20.91
CA SER A 522 0.59 5.37 -19.84
C SER A 522 1.30 4.55 -18.78
N PHE A 523 2.49 4.97 -18.35
CA PHE A 523 3.27 4.26 -17.35
C PHE A 523 3.92 5.23 -16.36
N GLY A 524 4.27 4.74 -15.18
CA GLY A 524 4.89 5.54 -14.13
C GLY A 524 6.38 5.26 -13.98
N MET A 525 7.11 6.26 -13.50
CA MET A 525 8.44 6.13 -12.91
C MET A 525 8.32 6.47 -11.43
N VAL A 526 8.54 5.52 -10.53
CA VAL A 526 8.44 5.70 -9.08
C VAL A 526 9.82 5.70 -8.44
N LEU A 527 10.10 6.74 -7.64
CA LEU A 527 11.29 6.85 -6.81
C LEU A 527 10.99 6.30 -5.40
N SER A 528 11.87 5.41 -4.91
CA SER A 528 11.70 4.77 -3.61
C SER A 528 13.02 4.52 -2.88
N GLY A 529 12.95 4.33 -1.56
CA GLY A 529 14.10 3.91 -0.75
C GLY A 529 15.32 4.83 -0.84
N ALA A 530 15.11 6.15 -0.83
CA ALA A 530 16.20 7.12 -0.90
C ALA A 530 17.11 7.07 0.34
N HIS A 531 18.41 7.24 0.12
CA HIS A 531 19.45 7.32 1.15
C HIS A 531 20.17 8.67 1.03
N ASP A 532 20.33 9.35 2.17
CA ASP A 532 20.86 10.72 2.31
C ASP A 532 20.11 11.79 1.49
N ALA A 533 18.85 11.52 1.16
CA ALA A 533 17.93 12.45 0.52
C ALA A 533 16.49 12.19 0.95
N VAL A 534 15.62 13.14 0.66
CA VAL A 534 14.17 13.04 0.89
C VAL A 534 13.46 13.08 -0.46
N VAL A 535 12.62 12.09 -0.76
CA VAL A 535 11.82 12.11 -1.99
C VAL A 535 10.60 13.00 -1.76
N THR A 536 10.50 14.02 -2.59
CA THR A 536 9.49 15.08 -2.47
C THR A 536 8.52 15.11 -3.64
N ASP A 537 8.96 14.58 -4.76
CA ASP A 537 8.11 14.24 -5.88
C ASP A 537 8.55 12.86 -6.36
N ALA A 538 7.75 11.85 -6.01
CA ALA A 538 8.14 10.45 -6.14
C ALA A 538 7.75 9.86 -7.48
N ALA A 539 6.96 10.55 -8.31
CA ALA A 539 6.39 9.95 -9.50
C ALA A 539 6.48 10.88 -10.71
N GLY A 540 6.88 10.31 -11.85
CA GLY A 540 6.74 10.93 -13.15
C GLY A 540 5.92 10.03 -14.05
N VAL A 541 5.19 10.62 -14.99
CA VAL A 541 4.38 9.90 -15.97
C VAL A 541 5.07 9.91 -17.33
N GLY A 542 5.04 8.77 -18.01
CA GLY A 542 5.39 8.64 -19.42
C GLY A 542 4.20 8.14 -20.23
N LYS A 543 4.14 8.55 -21.50
CA LYS A 543 3.10 8.12 -22.44
C LYS A 543 3.74 7.64 -23.73
N VAL A 544 3.37 6.43 -24.15
CA VAL A 544 3.75 5.84 -25.44
C VAL A 544 2.49 5.78 -26.29
N LEU A 545 2.55 6.38 -27.48
CA LEU A 545 1.48 6.33 -28.46
C LEU A 545 1.62 5.08 -29.32
N ASP A 546 0.50 4.41 -29.51
CA ASP A 546 0.32 3.37 -30.52
C ASP A 546 0.15 4.04 -31.90
N ASP A 547 0.97 3.65 -32.87
CA ASP A 547 0.87 4.10 -34.28
C ASP A 547 0.43 3.00 -35.24
N ASP A 548 -0.05 1.88 -34.71
CA ASP A 548 -0.45 0.73 -35.49
C ASP A 548 -1.89 0.83 -36.00
N PRO A 549 -2.17 0.33 -37.21
CA PRO A 549 -3.50 0.44 -37.79
C PRO A 549 -4.49 -0.50 -37.09
N GLU A 550 -5.61 0.07 -36.61
CA GLU A 550 -6.73 -0.70 -36.05
C GLU A 550 -7.19 -1.80 -37.04
N PRO A 551 -7.28 -3.08 -36.63
CA PRO A 551 -7.74 -4.14 -37.52
C PRO A 551 -9.23 -4.04 -37.81
N VAL A 552 -9.63 -4.57 -38.96
CA VAL A 552 -11.04 -4.66 -39.35
C VAL A 552 -11.66 -5.93 -38.75
N LEU A 553 -12.71 -5.77 -37.94
CA LEU A 553 -13.51 -6.88 -37.41
C LEU A 553 -14.61 -7.26 -38.40
N THR A 554 -14.70 -8.55 -38.69
CA THR A 554 -15.80 -9.17 -39.42
C THR A 554 -16.46 -10.21 -38.53
N ILE A 555 -17.80 -10.18 -38.47
CA ILE A 555 -18.61 -11.15 -37.73
C ILE A 555 -19.52 -11.85 -38.74
N GLY A 556 -19.52 -13.18 -38.73
CA GLY A 556 -20.33 -14.00 -39.62
C GLY A 556 -21.54 -14.62 -38.92
N ASP A 557 -22.44 -15.16 -39.75
CA ASP A 557 -23.57 -15.97 -39.31
C ASP A 557 -23.10 -17.23 -38.57
N GLY A 558 -23.94 -17.71 -37.66
CA GLY A 558 -23.65 -18.87 -36.81
C GLY A 558 -24.38 -20.11 -37.29
N GLU A 559 -23.71 -21.25 -37.19
CA GLU A 559 -24.32 -22.57 -37.42
C GLU A 559 -23.91 -23.53 -36.30
N GLY A 560 -24.79 -24.47 -35.99
CA GLY A 560 -24.56 -25.51 -34.99
C GLY A 560 -25.58 -26.62 -35.12
N THR A 561 -25.32 -27.73 -34.44
CA THR A 561 -26.26 -28.85 -34.32
C THR A 561 -26.92 -28.79 -32.94
N GLU A 562 -28.16 -29.27 -32.87
CA GLU A 562 -28.91 -29.47 -31.66
C GLU A 562 -28.09 -30.20 -30.57
N GLY A 563 -28.23 -29.79 -29.31
CA GLY A 563 -27.40 -30.27 -28.19
C GLY A 563 -25.91 -29.88 -28.23
N GLY A 564 -25.48 -29.16 -29.26
CA GLY A 564 -24.12 -28.69 -29.48
C GLY A 564 -23.93 -27.21 -29.17
N THR A 565 -23.10 -26.55 -29.98
CA THR A 565 -22.80 -25.11 -29.85
C THR A 565 -22.89 -24.47 -31.23
N ILE A 566 -23.75 -23.46 -31.35
CA ILE A 566 -23.82 -22.58 -32.51
C ILE A 566 -22.67 -21.58 -32.40
N ARG A 567 -21.80 -21.54 -33.41
CA ARG A 567 -20.61 -20.69 -33.40
C ARG A 567 -20.71 -19.59 -34.44
N PHE A 568 -20.79 -18.34 -33.99
CA PHE A 568 -20.70 -17.17 -34.84
C PHE A 568 -19.22 -16.78 -34.98
N PRO A 569 -18.60 -16.92 -36.17
CA PRO A 569 -17.19 -16.61 -36.37
C PRO A 569 -16.93 -15.12 -36.28
N MET A 570 -15.90 -14.76 -35.52
CA MET A 570 -15.30 -13.43 -35.53
C MET A 570 -13.91 -13.51 -36.14
N LYS A 571 -13.57 -12.55 -36.99
CA LYS A 571 -12.24 -12.47 -37.63
C LYS A 571 -11.70 -11.05 -37.65
N LEU A 572 -10.45 -10.88 -37.22
CA LEU A 572 -9.67 -9.65 -37.40
C LEU A 572 -8.79 -9.74 -38.65
N SER A 573 -8.60 -8.60 -39.32
CA SER A 573 -7.67 -8.50 -40.47
C SER A 573 -6.20 -8.64 -40.07
N ALA A 574 -5.85 -8.33 -38.83
CA ALA A 574 -4.52 -8.45 -38.25
C ALA A 574 -4.63 -8.74 -36.73
N PRO A 575 -3.58 -9.31 -36.09
CA PRO A 575 -3.53 -9.44 -34.64
C PRO A 575 -3.57 -8.07 -33.95
N SER A 576 -4.17 -8.01 -32.76
CA SER A 576 -4.21 -6.81 -31.91
C SER A 576 -3.81 -7.18 -30.49
N ASP A 577 -3.18 -6.25 -29.78
CA ASP A 577 -2.86 -6.34 -28.36
C ASP A 577 -4.03 -5.82 -27.49
N LYS A 578 -5.22 -5.63 -28.08
CA LYS A 578 -6.51 -5.39 -27.41
C LYS A 578 -7.37 -6.66 -27.43
N VAL A 579 -8.23 -6.82 -26.43
CA VAL A 579 -9.33 -7.81 -26.51
C VAL A 579 -10.42 -7.20 -27.37
N TRP A 580 -10.84 -7.91 -28.41
CA TRP A 580 -11.90 -7.49 -29.31
C TRP A 580 -13.18 -8.23 -28.96
N TRP A 581 -14.27 -7.49 -28.75
CA TRP A 581 -15.54 -8.06 -28.33
C TRP A 581 -16.72 -7.49 -29.13
N PHE A 582 -17.84 -8.20 -29.14
CA PHE A 582 -19.15 -7.65 -29.48
C PHE A 582 -20.21 -8.18 -28.52
N GLU A 583 -21.29 -7.42 -28.35
CA GLU A 583 -22.50 -7.84 -27.65
C GLU A 583 -23.68 -7.86 -28.62
N GLY A 584 -24.44 -8.95 -28.58
CA GLY A 584 -25.62 -9.13 -29.41
C GLY A 584 -26.85 -9.50 -28.60
N GLU A 585 -27.99 -8.91 -28.94
CA GLU A 585 -29.31 -9.28 -28.42
C GLU A 585 -29.93 -10.37 -29.30
N PHE A 586 -30.44 -11.43 -28.68
CA PHE A 586 -31.16 -12.50 -29.35
C PHE A 586 -32.57 -12.04 -29.73
N VAL A 587 -32.95 -12.29 -30.98
CA VAL A 587 -34.30 -12.11 -31.48
C VAL A 587 -34.81 -13.46 -31.96
N ASN A 588 -35.88 -13.93 -31.32
CA ASN A 588 -36.49 -15.22 -31.65
C ASN A 588 -36.95 -15.25 -33.12
N GLY A 589 -36.80 -16.42 -33.74
CA GLY A 589 -37.29 -16.71 -35.08
C GLY A 589 -38.15 -17.97 -35.06
N THR A 590 -37.76 -18.99 -35.81
CA THR A 590 -38.34 -20.33 -35.60
C THR A 590 -37.73 -20.99 -34.36
N ALA A 591 -36.45 -20.71 -34.07
CA ALA A 591 -35.84 -21.03 -32.78
C ALA A 591 -36.12 -19.92 -31.75
N GLU A 592 -36.48 -20.31 -30.54
CA GLU A 592 -36.82 -19.48 -29.38
C GLU A 592 -35.80 -19.62 -28.24
N LEU A 593 -35.36 -18.47 -27.71
CA LEU A 593 -34.48 -18.41 -26.55
C LEU A 593 -35.10 -19.10 -25.32
N GLY A 594 -34.32 -19.96 -24.67
CA GLY A 594 -34.72 -20.76 -23.51
C GLY A 594 -35.38 -22.10 -23.86
N LYS A 595 -35.77 -22.30 -25.13
CA LYS A 595 -36.27 -23.58 -25.64
C LYS A 595 -35.24 -24.29 -26.49
N ASP A 596 -34.74 -23.61 -27.51
CA ASP A 596 -33.92 -24.24 -28.57
C ASP A 596 -32.45 -23.84 -28.46
N PHE A 597 -32.19 -22.69 -27.82
CA PHE A 597 -30.85 -22.22 -27.47
C PHE A 597 -30.88 -21.38 -26.20
N ARG A 598 -29.71 -21.12 -25.61
CA ARG A 598 -29.58 -20.25 -24.44
C ARG A 598 -28.35 -19.36 -24.53
N SER A 599 -28.37 -18.21 -23.86
CA SER A 599 -27.16 -17.41 -23.66
C SER A 599 -26.13 -18.18 -22.85
N SER A 600 -24.86 -18.09 -23.26
CA SER A 600 -23.72 -18.64 -22.52
C SER A 600 -23.56 -18.02 -21.12
N MET A 601 -24.11 -16.83 -20.92
CA MET A 601 -24.08 -16.06 -19.67
C MET A 601 -25.25 -16.37 -18.72
N SER A 602 -26.21 -17.20 -19.13
CA SER A 602 -27.38 -17.51 -18.29
C SER A 602 -26.98 -18.35 -17.07
N PRO A 603 -27.21 -17.89 -15.83
CA PRO A 603 -27.07 -18.74 -14.65
C PRO A 603 -28.11 -19.88 -14.67
N PRO A 604 -27.93 -20.95 -13.88
CA PRO A 604 -28.86 -22.09 -13.84
C PRO A 604 -30.30 -21.76 -13.42
N SER A 605 -30.60 -20.54 -12.97
CA SER A 605 -31.93 -20.10 -12.52
C SER A 605 -32.52 -19.03 -13.47
N ASP A 606 -33.63 -19.42 -14.11
CA ASP A 606 -34.52 -18.70 -15.06
C ASP A 606 -34.92 -17.27 -14.63
N PRO A 607 -35.10 -16.26 -15.53
CA PRO A 607 -35.34 -16.32 -16.98
C PRO A 607 -34.07 -16.30 -17.86
N PRO A 608 -34.17 -16.71 -19.15
CA PRO A 608 -33.02 -16.73 -20.06
C PRO A 608 -32.52 -15.31 -20.36
N TYR A 609 -31.19 -15.13 -20.34
CA TYR A 609 -30.58 -13.85 -20.67
C TYR A 609 -30.72 -13.55 -22.17
N PRO A 610 -31.29 -12.40 -22.57
CA PRO A 610 -31.55 -12.08 -23.97
C PRO A 610 -30.30 -11.59 -24.73
N VAL A 611 -29.13 -11.58 -24.10
CA VAL A 611 -27.88 -11.09 -24.69
C VAL A 611 -26.76 -12.12 -24.54
N ASP A 612 -25.78 -12.06 -25.43
CA ASP A 612 -24.54 -12.85 -25.35
C ASP A 612 -23.36 -12.07 -25.94
N GLN A 613 -22.15 -12.47 -25.56
CA GLN A 613 -20.91 -11.80 -25.95
C GLN A 613 -19.95 -12.73 -26.65
N GLY A 614 -19.35 -12.25 -27.75
CA GLY A 614 -18.28 -12.92 -28.46
C GLY A 614 -16.97 -12.18 -28.30
N GLU A 615 -15.85 -12.91 -28.18
CA GLU A 615 -14.53 -12.33 -27.98
C GLU A 615 -13.45 -12.94 -28.88
N ILE A 616 -12.47 -12.12 -29.24
CA ILE A 616 -11.15 -12.50 -29.77
C ILE A 616 -10.11 -12.09 -28.74
N ALA A 617 -9.39 -13.09 -28.22
CA ALA A 617 -8.35 -12.89 -27.22
C ALA A 617 -7.11 -12.17 -27.79
N LEU A 618 -6.30 -11.59 -26.90
CA LEU A 618 -5.06 -10.87 -27.22
C LEU A 618 -4.16 -11.65 -28.19
N GLY A 619 -3.70 -10.97 -29.25
CA GLY A 619 -2.81 -11.50 -30.28
C GLY A 619 -3.45 -12.56 -31.20
N GLN A 620 -4.72 -12.91 -31.01
CA GLN A 620 -5.47 -13.79 -31.92
C GLN A 620 -6.14 -12.98 -33.03
N THR A 621 -6.46 -13.67 -34.13
CA THR A 621 -7.23 -13.09 -35.25
C THR A 621 -8.57 -13.76 -35.45
N VAL A 622 -8.88 -14.79 -34.67
CA VAL A 622 -10.11 -15.58 -34.76
C VAL A 622 -10.66 -15.79 -33.36
N GLY A 623 -11.97 -15.68 -33.25
CA GLY A 623 -12.74 -15.90 -32.03
C GLY A 623 -14.18 -16.19 -32.38
N TRP A 624 -15.01 -16.33 -31.36
CA TRP A 624 -16.36 -16.85 -31.54
C TRP A 624 -17.30 -16.25 -30.50
N LEU A 625 -18.54 -15.99 -30.91
CA LEU A 625 -19.66 -16.10 -29.99
C LEU A 625 -20.12 -17.57 -30.02
N ALA A 626 -20.15 -18.21 -28.86
CA ALA A 626 -20.51 -19.60 -28.69
C ALA A 626 -21.85 -19.71 -27.95
N VAL A 627 -22.92 -19.99 -28.69
CA VAL A 627 -24.28 -20.11 -28.16
C VAL A 627 -24.62 -21.59 -27.97
N PRO A 628 -24.88 -22.07 -26.75
CA PRO A 628 -25.33 -23.43 -26.53
C PRO A 628 -26.70 -23.69 -27.18
N ALA A 629 -26.79 -24.74 -28.01
CA ALA A 629 -28.06 -25.28 -28.49
C ALA A 629 -28.62 -26.27 -27.46
N ILE A 630 -29.95 -26.32 -27.31
CA ILE A 630 -30.66 -27.24 -26.42
C ILE A 630 -31.14 -28.41 -27.26
N ALA A 631 -30.99 -29.63 -26.74
CA ALA A 631 -31.53 -30.83 -27.37
C ALA A 631 -32.88 -31.22 -26.75
N ASP A 632 -33.88 -31.46 -27.58
CA ASP A 632 -35.21 -31.92 -27.20
C ASP A 632 -35.55 -33.32 -27.76
N GLY A 633 -34.80 -33.79 -28.77
CA GLY A 633 -34.86 -35.14 -29.32
C GLY A 633 -36.00 -35.37 -30.33
N LEU A 634 -36.53 -34.32 -30.95
CA LEU A 634 -37.49 -34.38 -32.05
C LEU A 634 -36.79 -34.14 -33.40
N ASP A 635 -37.20 -34.87 -34.44
CA ASP A 635 -36.74 -34.63 -35.83
C ASP A 635 -37.49 -33.41 -36.39
N GLU A 636 -36.76 -32.32 -36.58
CA GLU A 636 -37.29 -31.01 -36.93
C GLU A 636 -36.52 -30.36 -38.10
N PRO A 637 -37.15 -29.49 -38.90
CA PRO A 637 -36.42 -28.74 -39.93
C PRO A 637 -35.45 -27.73 -39.31
N ASP A 638 -34.37 -27.39 -40.03
CA ASP A 638 -33.41 -26.34 -39.63
C ASP A 638 -34.09 -25.09 -39.08
N GLU A 639 -33.78 -24.76 -37.83
CA GLU A 639 -34.34 -23.61 -37.14
C GLU A 639 -33.43 -22.39 -37.19
N ARG A 640 -34.02 -21.19 -37.08
CA ARG A 640 -33.32 -19.93 -37.21
C ARG A 640 -33.71 -18.94 -36.12
N PHE A 641 -32.71 -18.23 -35.62
CA PHE A 641 -32.87 -17.04 -34.78
C PHE A 641 -31.93 -15.94 -35.27
N GLN A 642 -32.08 -14.72 -34.73
CA GLN A 642 -31.21 -13.60 -35.07
C GLN A 642 -30.41 -13.13 -33.86
N VAL A 643 -29.19 -12.63 -34.13
CA VAL A 643 -28.37 -11.90 -33.16
C VAL A 643 -28.23 -10.47 -33.68
N LYS A 644 -28.84 -9.51 -32.97
CA LYS A 644 -28.74 -8.09 -33.29
C LYS A 644 -27.60 -7.48 -32.50
N VAL A 645 -26.49 -7.23 -33.18
CA VAL A 645 -25.30 -6.60 -32.61
C VAL A 645 -25.50 -5.09 -32.56
N THR A 646 -25.44 -4.52 -31.36
CA THR A 646 -25.63 -3.08 -31.11
C THR A 646 -24.39 -2.39 -30.57
N SER A 647 -23.41 -3.15 -30.10
CA SER A 647 -22.09 -2.65 -29.68
C SER A 647 -20.98 -3.65 -30.02
N SER A 648 -19.84 -3.13 -30.46
CA SER A 648 -18.61 -3.89 -30.70
C SER A 648 -17.38 -3.02 -30.43
N SER A 649 -16.22 -3.68 -30.34
CA SER A 649 -14.92 -3.02 -30.44
C SER A 649 -14.68 -2.45 -31.85
N GLY A 650 -13.95 -1.34 -31.92
CA GLY A 650 -13.56 -0.67 -33.16
C GLY A 650 -14.73 -0.04 -33.93
N ASP A 651 -14.40 0.61 -35.05
CA ASP A 651 -15.39 1.27 -35.92
C ASP A 651 -16.05 0.34 -36.94
N THR A 652 -15.64 -0.93 -36.98
CA THR A 652 -16.16 -1.95 -37.92
C THR A 652 -16.56 -3.22 -37.18
N PRO A 653 -17.61 -3.94 -37.62
CA PRO A 653 -18.54 -3.57 -38.70
C PRO A 653 -19.45 -2.40 -38.29
N LYS A 654 -20.09 -1.73 -39.27
CA LYS A 654 -21.08 -0.69 -38.95
C LYS A 654 -22.29 -1.31 -38.26
N LEU A 655 -22.68 -0.73 -37.13
CA LEU A 655 -23.80 -1.19 -36.31
C LEU A 655 -25.05 -0.32 -36.51
N PRO A 656 -26.27 -0.87 -36.29
CA PRO A 656 -26.53 -2.25 -35.89
C PRO A 656 -26.30 -3.25 -37.01
N LEU A 657 -25.81 -4.44 -36.66
CA LEU A 657 -25.64 -5.59 -37.56
C LEU A 657 -26.60 -6.70 -37.12
N THR A 658 -27.17 -7.45 -38.06
CA THR A 658 -28.02 -8.61 -37.74
C THR A 658 -27.41 -9.85 -38.35
N LEU A 659 -27.12 -10.83 -37.49
CA LEU A 659 -26.57 -12.13 -37.83
C LEU A 659 -27.69 -13.17 -37.73
N THR A 660 -27.59 -14.23 -38.53
CA THR A 660 -28.49 -15.39 -38.47
C THR A 660 -27.79 -16.54 -37.76
N GLY A 661 -28.44 -17.12 -36.75
CA GLY A 661 -28.05 -18.41 -36.19
C GLY A 661 -28.91 -19.51 -36.80
N VAL A 662 -28.29 -20.62 -37.21
CA VAL A 662 -28.97 -21.82 -37.71
C VAL A 662 -28.69 -22.99 -36.78
N ILE A 663 -29.74 -23.70 -36.38
CA ILE A 663 -29.68 -24.94 -35.60
C ILE A 663 -30.11 -26.08 -36.52
N HIS A 664 -29.19 -27.01 -36.76
CA HIS A 664 -29.44 -28.25 -37.49
C HIS A 664 -29.88 -29.34 -36.52
N ASP A 665 -30.82 -30.18 -36.94
CA ASP A 665 -31.25 -31.34 -36.15
C ASP A 665 -30.12 -32.35 -35.93
N ALA A 666 -30.13 -33.01 -34.76
CA ALA A 666 -29.23 -34.08 -34.39
C ALA A 666 -29.82 -35.45 -34.79
N SER A 667 -29.79 -35.73 -36.10
CA SER A 667 -30.26 -36.96 -36.78
C SER A 667 -30.35 -38.26 -35.96
#